data_AF-A0A354UQS0-F1
#
_entry.id   AF-A0A354UQS0-F1
#
_cell.length_a   1.000
_cell.length_b   1.000
_cell.length_c   1.000
_cell.angle_alpha   90.00
_cell.angle_beta   90.00
_cell.angle_gamma   90.00
#
_symmetry.space_group_name_H-M   'P 1'
#
loop_
_entity.id
_entity.type
_entity.pdbx_description
1 polymer ?
#
loop_
_entity_poly.entity_id
_entity_poly.type
_entity_poly.pdbx_seq_one_letter_code
_entity_poly.pdbx_strand_id
1 'polypeptide(L)'
;MKSFKTHKRVFASIGAIVLGAVIGFSSVAASLRADAAELTKKNYYTDFATFEEEQDAASELNIKIAGEGAVLLKNRGALPLSGLERSVSVFGEHSDNILQAGGGAGGGSSSRSKTLEDSLSIAGFKMNPMLKGYYKAHGNPSNETDPALLDGISSSFSAYGDAAIIVFSRTGSEMKDITINNKTDGIPGHSNKEDHSLMLEDNERALVEYVKASGKFSKVIIVLNTPSPMEIAELEDDDAVSAILWIGLTGADGIMALGQVLNGEVNPSGRLVDVYAAKFDTEPTWFNVSDASNVGSSTYVTDKSGTIYEIPGVTGGRFGGPNYASLDYEEGIYSGYKFFETAYDLKVGDKTQLEALATTDVGGGKNVYGKTVVSSVSSYAPSNDMAGYAADDIYYNRYNGVLYPFGYGMSYTQFNWTLKSSDALTVTDATKNDKITVEVEVENIGKVAGKEVVQLYSDPAYYQGGIEKATANLVTYAKTKLLQPGEKQTVKLTFTAFDLASFDDVDANGNGFAGYELEAGAHKLYVSKNSHEVAETVTLTVANSGAGAVMTKAATKGANGIAWKNDPTTGAEITALFSQDDKIKDEKGVLNNQYSNTRRTAEVMAEGGEALEFMSRADFTGTFPTAPTAKDVMFSDDAISFLNNQRSYNSYLDKTTDKWYKASVPEGWTQATERKEGDVAEIQLYDMAGVP
;
A
#
# COMPACT_ATOMS: atom_id res chain seq x y z
N MET A 1 47.73 -5.20 -60.60
CA MET A 1 48.50 -6.42 -60.93
C MET A 1 48.27 -7.43 -59.80
N LYS A 2 47.67 -8.60 -60.12
CA LYS A 2 47.72 -9.92 -59.41
C LYS A 2 47.57 -9.94 -57.86
N SER A 3 46.46 -10.44 -57.30
CA SER A 3 46.06 -11.86 -57.11
C SER A 3 46.62 -12.54 -55.84
N PHE A 4 45.72 -12.85 -54.89
CA PHE A 4 45.66 -13.98 -53.91
C PHE A 4 46.82 -14.13 -52.88
N LYS A 5 46.61 -14.40 -51.57
CA LYS A 5 45.70 -15.37 -50.89
C LYS A 5 45.59 -15.06 -49.37
N THR A 6 44.36 -15.13 -48.83
CA THR A 6 43.93 -15.65 -47.50
C THR A 6 44.73 -15.38 -46.21
N HIS A 7 44.19 -14.56 -45.30
CA HIS A 7 43.44 -14.98 -44.09
C HIS A 7 43.16 -13.78 -43.17
N LYS A 8 41.87 -13.48 -42.95
CA LYS A 8 41.38 -12.58 -41.89
C LYS A 8 41.44 -13.32 -40.55
N ARG A 9 42.18 -12.75 -39.60
CA ARG A 9 41.96 -12.81 -38.15
C ARG A 9 41.24 -11.48 -37.81
N VAL A 10 40.32 -11.30 -36.87
CA VAL A 10 39.64 -12.08 -35.83
C VAL A 10 38.54 -11.11 -35.33
N PHE A 11 37.28 -11.51 -35.23
CA PHE A 11 36.35 -10.94 -34.25
C PHE A 11 35.23 -11.94 -33.97
N ALA A 12 34.82 -11.94 -32.70
CA ALA A 12 33.60 -12.50 -32.14
C ALA A 12 33.58 -14.02 -31.82
N SER A 13 33.66 -14.26 -30.50
CA SER A 13 32.79 -15.14 -29.70
C SER A 13 32.76 -16.63 -30.03
N ILE A 14 33.32 -17.43 -29.12
CA ILE A 14 32.76 -18.67 -28.59
C ILE A 14 33.35 -18.88 -27.19
N GLY A 15 32.46 -18.94 -26.20
CA GLY A 15 32.78 -19.47 -24.88
C GLY A 15 33.04 -20.97 -24.96
N ALA A 16 34.13 -21.41 -24.36
CA ALA A 16 34.36 -22.81 -23.99
C ALA A 16 35.61 -22.91 -23.09
N ILE A 17 35.40 -22.78 -21.78
CA ILE A 17 36.03 -23.64 -20.77
C ILE A 17 34.84 -23.94 -19.85
N VAL A 18 34.19 -25.10 -19.96
CA VAL A 18 34.60 -26.32 -19.28
C VAL A 18 34.29 -27.53 -20.17
N LEU A 19 35.34 -28.23 -20.61
CA LEU A 19 35.27 -29.56 -21.19
C LEU A 19 35.90 -30.52 -20.18
N GLY A 20 35.08 -31.35 -19.55
CA GLY A 20 35.58 -32.30 -18.57
C GLY A 20 34.53 -33.16 -17.89
N ALA A 21 33.61 -33.77 -18.65
CA ALA A 21 33.01 -35.09 -18.34
C ALA A 21 31.88 -35.40 -19.34
N VAL A 22 32.26 -35.83 -20.54
CA VAL A 22 31.40 -36.69 -21.36
C VAL A 22 31.67 -38.12 -20.89
N ILE A 23 30.69 -38.77 -20.26
CA ILE A 23 30.30 -40.20 -20.37
C ILE A 23 29.13 -40.37 -19.38
N GLY A 24 27.92 -40.48 -19.92
CA GLY A 24 26.64 -40.47 -19.16
C GLY A 24 25.44 -40.03 -20.02
N PHE A 25 25.71 -39.49 -21.21
CA PHE A 25 24.74 -39.04 -22.22
C PHE A 25 24.09 -40.18 -23.02
N SER A 26 23.41 -41.11 -22.36
CA SER A 26 22.47 -42.02 -23.07
C SER A 26 21.08 -42.12 -22.43
N SER A 27 20.91 -41.73 -21.16
CA SER A 27 19.59 -41.61 -20.52
C SER A 27 19.05 -40.17 -20.49
N VAL A 28 19.93 -39.16 -20.54
CA VAL A 28 19.55 -37.73 -20.53
C VAL A 28 18.92 -37.27 -21.87
N ALA A 29 19.16 -38.00 -22.95
CA ALA A 29 18.56 -37.69 -24.26
C ALA A 29 17.06 -38.04 -24.34
N ALA A 30 16.54 -38.89 -23.44
CA ALA A 30 15.12 -39.22 -23.38
C ALA A 30 14.33 -38.23 -22.49
N SER A 31 14.91 -37.80 -21.37
CA SER A 31 14.30 -36.77 -20.50
C SER A 31 14.37 -35.37 -21.12
N LEU A 32 15.47 -34.99 -21.76
CA LEU A 32 15.53 -33.71 -22.51
C LEU A 32 14.57 -33.66 -23.71
N ARG A 33 14.15 -34.82 -24.25
CA ARG A 33 13.12 -34.87 -25.32
C ARG A 33 11.70 -34.85 -24.78
N ALA A 34 11.46 -35.29 -23.54
CA ALA A 34 10.17 -35.16 -22.87
C ALA A 34 9.96 -33.72 -22.38
N ASP A 35 10.99 -33.08 -21.81
CA ASP A 35 10.90 -31.68 -21.37
C ASP A 35 10.92 -30.69 -22.54
N ALA A 36 11.61 -30.99 -23.64
CA ALA A 36 11.51 -30.18 -24.85
C ALA A 36 10.12 -30.27 -25.51
N ALA A 37 9.36 -31.36 -25.29
CA ALA A 37 7.99 -31.47 -25.77
C ALA A 37 7.00 -30.69 -24.87
N GLU A 38 7.23 -30.63 -23.56
CA GLU A 38 6.43 -29.77 -22.66
C GLU A 38 6.74 -28.28 -22.81
N LEU A 39 8.00 -27.89 -23.08
CA LEU A 39 8.39 -26.52 -23.43
C LEU A 39 7.83 -26.02 -24.77
N THR A 40 7.30 -26.92 -25.61
CA THR A 40 6.60 -26.55 -26.86
C THR A 40 5.09 -26.36 -26.71
N LYS A 41 4.53 -26.50 -25.49
CA LYS A 41 3.23 -25.90 -25.20
C LYS A 41 3.43 -24.38 -25.20
N LYS A 42 3.21 -23.78 -26.37
CA LYS A 42 3.03 -22.34 -26.57
C LYS A 42 1.85 -21.88 -25.71
N ASN A 43 2.09 -21.65 -24.42
CA ASN A 43 1.06 -21.15 -23.52
C ASN A 43 0.96 -19.61 -23.54
N TYR A 44 1.92 -18.94 -24.20
CA TYR A 44 1.90 -17.51 -24.44
C TYR A 44 2.05 -17.26 -25.94
N TYR A 45 0.97 -16.83 -26.56
CA TYR A 45 0.99 -16.27 -27.91
C TYR A 45 0.98 -14.76 -27.75
N THR A 46 1.93 -14.09 -28.40
CA THR A 46 1.88 -12.64 -28.57
C THR A 46 1.05 -12.33 -29.81
N ASP A 47 0.23 -11.28 -29.72
CA ASP A 47 -0.51 -10.75 -30.87
C ASP A 47 0.40 -9.94 -31.81
N PHE A 48 1.65 -9.66 -31.39
CA PHE A 48 2.61 -8.85 -32.13
C PHE A 48 3.52 -9.70 -33.03
N ALA A 49 3.84 -9.19 -34.22
CA ALA A 49 4.68 -9.92 -35.17
C ALA A 49 6.18 -9.86 -34.81
N THR A 50 6.58 -8.84 -34.05
CA THR A 50 7.96 -8.65 -33.59
C THR A 50 8.03 -8.19 -32.12
N PHE A 51 9.17 -8.41 -31.48
CA PHE A 51 9.45 -7.87 -30.15
C PHE A 51 9.45 -6.33 -30.11
N GLU A 52 9.82 -5.67 -31.22
CA GLU A 52 9.79 -4.22 -31.29
C GLU A 52 8.35 -3.68 -31.27
N GLU A 53 7.44 -4.30 -32.05
CA GLU A 53 6.01 -3.99 -32.03
C GLU A 53 5.38 -4.24 -30.65
N GLU A 54 5.75 -5.33 -29.98
CA GLU A 54 5.32 -5.62 -28.62
C GLU A 54 5.78 -4.53 -27.64
N GLN A 55 7.05 -4.12 -27.71
CA GLN A 55 7.60 -3.09 -26.84
C GLN A 55 6.98 -1.71 -27.12
N ASP A 56 6.67 -1.39 -28.37
CA ASP A 56 5.97 -0.15 -28.74
C ASP A 56 4.55 -0.14 -28.17
N ALA A 57 3.81 -1.24 -28.31
CA ALA A 57 2.47 -1.36 -27.73
C ALA A 57 2.47 -1.34 -26.19
N ALA A 58 3.47 -1.96 -25.55
CA ALA A 58 3.67 -1.88 -24.11
C ALA A 58 3.98 -0.45 -23.65
N SER A 59 4.79 0.29 -24.42
CA SER A 59 5.09 1.71 -24.19
C SER A 59 3.81 2.56 -24.24
N GLU A 60 3.01 2.41 -25.31
CA GLU A 60 1.72 3.11 -25.46
C GLU A 60 0.75 2.79 -24.32
N LEU A 61 0.68 1.52 -23.90
CA LEU A 61 -0.14 1.10 -22.77
C LEU A 61 0.34 1.71 -21.45
N ASN A 62 1.65 1.75 -21.20
CA ASN A 62 2.21 2.37 -20.00
C ASN A 62 1.88 3.88 -19.93
N ILE A 63 2.02 4.61 -21.04
CA ILE A 63 1.64 6.04 -21.13
C ILE A 63 0.16 6.21 -20.78
N LYS A 64 -0.71 5.36 -21.34
CA LYS A 64 -2.14 5.40 -21.04
C LYS A 64 -2.43 5.11 -19.57
N ILE A 65 -1.80 4.10 -18.98
CA ILE A 65 -1.99 3.74 -17.55
C ILE A 65 -1.52 4.89 -16.67
N ALA A 66 -0.34 5.47 -16.93
CA ALA A 66 0.18 6.61 -16.18
C ALA A 66 -0.74 7.84 -16.26
N GLY A 67 -1.29 8.13 -17.44
CA GLY A 67 -2.25 9.23 -17.62
C GLY A 67 -3.59 9.01 -16.92
N GLU A 68 -4.09 7.77 -16.90
CA GLU A 68 -5.32 7.39 -16.19
C GLU A 68 -5.13 7.30 -14.66
N GLY A 69 -3.89 7.06 -14.21
CA GLY A 69 -3.50 6.92 -12.82
C GLY A 69 -3.04 8.23 -12.17
N ALA A 70 -2.68 9.25 -12.94
CA ALA A 70 -2.33 10.57 -12.41
C ALA A 70 -3.51 11.18 -11.63
N VAL A 71 -3.25 11.58 -10.38
CA VAL A 71 -4.24 12.13 -9.46
C VAL A 71 -3.98 13.62 -9.27
N LEU A 72 -4.91 14.44 -9.75
CA LEU A 72 -4.89 15.88 -9.49
C LEU A 72 -5.42 16.13 -8.07
N LEU A 73 -4.56 16.59 -7.17
CA LEU A 73 -4.88 16.77 -5.75
C LEU A 73 -5.41 18.17 -5.46
N LYS A 74 -4.75 19.18 -6.04
CA LYS A 74 -5.08 20.61 -5.91
C LYS A 74 -5.05 21.26 -7.29
N ASN A 75 -5.99 22.16 -7.58
CA ASN A 75 -5.94 22.97 -8.80
C ASN A 75 -6.77 24.27 -8.69
N ARG A 76 -6.09 25.41 -8.53
CA ARG A 76 -6.68 26.76 -8.48
C ARG A 76 -6.88 27.37 -9.87
N GLY A 77 -7.35 26.57 -10.82
CA GLY A 77 -7.45 26.95 -12.24
C GLY A 77 -6.09 27.12 -12.93
N ALA A 78 -5.02 26.59 -12.35
CA ALA A 78 -3.68 26.64 -12.91
C ALA A 78 -3.52 25.69 -14.09
N LEU A 79 -4.02 24.46 -13.94
CA LEU A 79 -3.98 23.40 -14.94
C LEU A 79 -5.33 23.21 -15.64
N PRO A 80 -5.33 22.83 -16.95
CA PRO A 80 -4.15 22.64 -17.78
C PRO A 80 -3.51 23.96 -18.25
N LEU A 81 -2.21 23.93 -18.58
CA LEU A 81 -1.48 25.07 -19.12
C LEU A 81 -1.81 25.28 -20.60
N SER A 82 -2.32 26.46 -20.92
CA SER A 82 -2.60 26.86 -22.30
C SER A 82 -1.31 26.97 -23.12
N GLY A 83 -1.41 26.99 -24.45
CA GLY A 83 -0.24 27.13 -25.33
C GLY A 83 0.59 28.40 -25.10
N LEU A 84 0.02 29.43 -24.46
CA LEU A 84 0.71 30.68 -24.11
C LEU A 84 1.44 30.61 -22.76
N GLU A 85 1.23 29.56 -21.97
CA GLU A 85 1.75 29.41 -20.61
C GLU A 85 2.76 28.25 -20.52
N ARG A 86 3.46 27.94 -21.61
CA ARG A 86 4.33 26.75 -21.72
C ARG A 86 5.83 27.05 -21.68
N SER A 87 6.23 28.25 -21.30
CA SER A 87 7.64 28.58 -21.03
C SER A 87 7.90 28.43 -19.54
N VAL A 88 8.44 27.28 -19.15
CA VAL A 88 8.44 26.80 -17.76
C VAL A 88 9.84 26.58 -17.21
N SER A 89 9.99 26.77 -15.90
CA SER A 89 11.20 26.36 -15.17
C SER A 89 10.86 25.14 -14.32
N VAL A 90 11.63 24.06 -14.49
CA VAL A 90 11.42 22.80 -13.76
C VAL A 90 12.49 22.66 -12.69
N PHE A 91 12.05 22.54 -11.43
CA PHE A 91 12.86 22.48 -10.21
C PHE A 91 12.77 21.10 -9.55
N GLY A 92 13.70 20.86 -8.63
CA GLY A 92 13.84 19.63 -7.85
C GLY A 92 14.97 18.75 -8.38
N GLU A 93 15.71 18.11 -7.48
CA GLU A 93 16.91 17.33 -7.82
C GLU A 93 16.63 16.18 -8.79
N HIS A 94 15.43 15.63 -8.79
CA HIS A 94 15.02 14.53 -9.68
C HIS A 94 14.35 15.02 -10.98
N SER A 95 14.42 16.32 -11.29
CA SER A 95 13.81 16.88 -12.51
C SER A 95 14.54 16.49 -13.81
N ASP A 96 15.85 16.21 -13.78
CA ASP A 96 16.61 15.69 -14.94
C ASP A 96 16.64 14.15 -14.99
N ASN A 97 16.39 13.48 -13.85
CA ASN A 97 16.37 12.03 -13.73
C ASN A 97 15.26 11.55 -12.79
N ILE A 98 14.04 11.52 -13.33
CA ILE A 98 12.85 11.14 -12.56
C ILE A 98 12.89 9.67 -12.13
N LEU A 99 12.32 9.35 -10.97
CA LEU A 99 12.23 7.98 -10.50
C LEU A 99 11.16 7.21 -11.28
N GLN A 100 11.60 6.17 -11.99
CA GLN A 100 10.74 5.32 -12.82
C GLN A 100 10.14 4.15 -12.03
N ALA A 101 10.88 3.63 -11.05
CA ALA A 101 10.51 2.48 -10.23
C ALA A 101 11.22 2.55 -8.87
N GLY A 102 10.77 1.71 -7.94
CA GLY A 102 11.51 1.45 -6.71
C GLY A 102 12.79 0.65 -6.97
N GLY A 103 13.57 0.42 -5.91
CA GLY A 103 14.70 -0.50 -5.93
C GLY A 103 14.27 -1.98 -5.97
N GLY A 104 15.23 -2.88 -6.20
CA GLY A 104 15.01 -4.33 -6.19
C GLY A 104 14.47 -4.89 -7.52
N ALA A 105 13.75 -6.01 -7.44
CA ALA A 105 13.20 -6.76 -8.56
C ALA A 105 12.14 -5.98 -9.35
N GLY A 106 11.55 -4.93 -8.76
CA GLY A 106 10.63 -4.02 -9.45
C GLY A 106 11.31 -3.08 -10.46
N GLY A 107 12.64 -3.05 -10.51
CA GLY A 107 13.41 -2.26 -11.48
C GLY A 107 13.33 -2.81 -12.91
N GLY A 108 12.99 -1.94 -13.87
CA GLY A 108 13.00 -2.27 -15.31
C GLY A 108 14.28 -1.84 -16.03
N SER A 109 14.47 -2.31 -17.26
CA SER A 109 15.54 -1.81 -18.14
C SER A 109 15.30 -0.36 -18.52
N SER A 110 16.31 0.51 -18.38
CA SER A 110 16.25 1.91 -18.78
C SER A 110 16.61 2.18 -20.24
N SER A 111 16.90 1.14 -21.03
CA SER A 111 17.43 1.25 -22.40
C SER A 111 16.51 1.96 -23.40
N ARG A 112 15.21 2.04 -23.11
CA ARG A 112 14.19 2.70 -23.95
C ARG A 112 13.44 3.82 -23.23
N SER A 113 13.75 4.07 -21.96
CA SER A 113 12.97 4.99 -21.13
C SER A 113 12.94 6.41 -21.70
N LYS A 114 11.77 7.04 -21.57
CA LYS A 114 11.60 8.46 -21.83
C LYS A 114 11.98 9.30 -20.62
N THR A 115 12.32 10.54 -20.89
CA THR A 115 12.67 11.52 -19.86
C THR A 115 11.53 12.50 -19.63
N LEU A 116 11.59 13.23 -18.50
CA LEU A 116 10.71 14.38 -18.27
C LEU A 116 10.85 15.44 -19.37
N GLU A 117 12.07 15.64 -19.89
CA GLU A 117 12.31 16.53 -21.02
C GLU A 117 11.56 16.07 -22.29
N ASP A 118 11.61 14.78 -22.62
CA ASP A 118 10.88 14.25 -23.79
C ASP A 118 9.38 14.52 -23.64
N SER A 119 8.84 14.24 -22.46
CA SER A 119 7.43 14.45 -22.09
C SER A 119 6.99 15.89 -22.31
N LEU A 120 7.71 16.83 -21.71
CA LEU A 120 7.40 18.25 -21.80
C LEU A 120 7.63 18.81 -23.21
N SER A 121 8.73 18.44 -23.86
CA SER A 121 9.06 18.94 -25.20
C SER A 121 8.04 18.50 -26.25
N ILE A 122 7.63 17.22 -26.23
CA ILE A 122 6.61 16.69 -27.14
C ILE A 122 5.24 17.33 -26.86
N ALA A 123 4.91 17.58 -25.60
CA ALA A 123 3.69 18.28 -25.20
C ALA A 123 3.69 19.81 -25.53
N GLY A 124 4.80 20.32 -26.08
CA GLY A 124 4.94 21.71 -26.56
C GLY A 124 5.44 22.70 -25.52
N PHE A 125 6.05 22.23 -24.43
CA PHE A 125 6.69 23.08 -23.43
C PHE A 125 8.11 23.48 -23.83
N LYS A 126 8.48 24.70 -23.45
CA LYS A 126 9.84 25.24 -23.53
C LYS A 126 10.39 25.30 -22.12
N MET A 127 11.29 24.39 -21.80
CA MET A 127 11.96 24.35 -20.50
C MET A 127 13.10 25.37 -20.43
N ASN A 128 13.34 25.92 -19.24
CA ASN A 128 14.50 26.75 -18.95
C ASN A 128 15.81 25.95 -19.10
N PRO A 129 16.65 26.24 -20.11
CA PRO A 129 17.85 25.45 -20.39
C PRO A 129 18.96 25.65 -19.36
N MET A 130 19.02 26.80 -18.66
CA MET A 130 20.03 27.05 -17.63
C MET A 130 19.74 26.23 -16.37
N LEU A 131 18.48 26.20 -15.95
CA LEU A 131 18.05 25.41 -14.79
C LEU A 131 18.18 23.91 -15.05
N LYS A 132 17.74 23.45 -16.23
CA LYS A 132 17.95 22.07 -16.66
C LYS A 132 19.45 21.70 -16.67
N GLY A 133 20.28 22.57 -17.26
CA GLY A 133 21.73 22.37 -17.31
C GLY A 133 22.37 22.30 -15.92
N TYR A 134 21.83 23.04 -14.95
CA TYR A 134 22.22 22.94 -13.55
C TYR A 134 21.92 21.55 -13.00
N TYR A 135 20.66 21.10 -12.97
CA TYR A 135 20.31 19.80 -12.33
C TYR A 135 21.04 18.62 -12.98
N LYS A 136 21.16 18.63 -14.32
CA LYS A 136 21.95 17.63 -15.05
C LYS A 136 23.42 17.54 -14.59
N ALA A 137 24.01 18.65 -14.18
CA ALA A 137 25.39 18.69 -13.71
C ALA A 137 25.54 18.32 -12.21
N HIS A 138 24.45 18.34 -11.43
CA HIS A 138 24.46 18.17 -9.98
C HIS A 138 24.21 16.72 -9.51
N GLY A 139 23.98 15.79 -10.44
CA GLY A 139 24.18 14.35 -10.19
C GLY A 139 23.11 13.66 -9.33
N ASN A 140 21.92 14.26 -9.18
CA ASN A 140 20.74 13.70 -8.49
C ASN A 140 21.05 13.19 -7.08
N PRO A 141 21.39 14.09 -6.13
CA PRO A 141 21.57 13.72 -4.74
C PRO A 141 20.31 13.08 -4.16
N SER A 142 20.47 12.32 -3.07
CA SER A 142 19.36 11.60 -2.44
C SER A 142 18.33 12.51 -1.76
N ASN A 143 18.74 13.73 -1.38
CA ASN A 143 17.92 14.75 -0.72
C ASN A 143 18.02 16.05 -1.52
N GLU A 144 17.04 16.94 -1.38
CA GLU A 144 17.06 18.25 -2.03
C GLU A 144 18.22 19.11 -1.48
N THR A 145 18.89 19.88 -2.36
CA THR A 145 19.99 20.76 -1.96
C THR A 145 19.51 22.16 -1.63
N ASP A 146 20.38 22.96 -0.98
CA ASP A 146 20.06 24.35 -0.65
C ASP A 146 19.76 25.15 -1.93
N PRO A 147 18.54 25.70 -2.09
CA PRO A 147 18.14 26.42 -3.29
C PRO A 147 18.95 27.69 -3.54
N ALA A 148 19.71 28.22 -2.56
CA ALA A 148 20.63 29.33 -2.77
C ALA A 148 21.71 29.03 -3.83
N LEU A 149 22.00 27.76 -4.09
CA LEU A 149 22.89 27.34 -5.18
C LEU A 149 22.36 27.73 -6.58
N LEU A 150 21.06 28.03 -6.70
CA LEU A 150 20.41 28.48 -7.93
C LEU A 150 20.56 29.99 -8.18
N ASP A 151 21.12 30.77 -7.25
CA ASP A 151 21.23 32.24 -7.35
C ASP A 151 21.93 32.68 -8.64
N GLY A 152 22.99 31.96 -9.03
CA GLY A 152 23.79 32.26 -10.22
C GLY A 152 23.04 32.12 -11.55
N ILE A 153 21.89 31.43 -11.55
CA ILE A 153 21.05 31.22 -12.73
C ILE A 153 19.65 31.82 -12.58
N SER A 154 19.32 32.41 -11.43
CA SER A 154 18.00 32.96 -11.10
C SER A 154 17.48 33.99 -12.11
N SER A 155 18.37 34.76 -12.75
CA SER A 155 18.01 35.72 -13.80
C SER A 155 17.35 35.07 -15.02
N SER A 156 17.58 33.77 -15.25
CA SER A 156 16.96 33.02 -16.37
C SER A 156 15.47 32.77 -16.16
N PHE A 157 14.98 32.73 -14.91
CA PHE A 157 13.62 32.34 -14.56
C PHE A 157 12.56 33.23 -15.21
N SER A 158 12.84 34.54 -15.36
CA SER A 158 11.87 35.49 -15.95
C SER A 158 11.54 35.19 -17.41
N ALA A 159 12.43 34.55 -18.17
CA ALA A 159 12.18 34.16 -19.56
C ALA A 159 11.36 32.85 -19.67
N TYR A 160 11.20 32.14 -18.57
CA TYR A 160 10.51 30.85 -18.44
C TYR A 160 9.61 30.85 -17.19
N GLY A 161 8.93 31.98 -16.99
CA GLY A 161 8.17 32.31 -15.78
C GLY A 161 6.68 32.04 -15.86
N ASP A 162 6.20 31.35 -16.91
CA ASP A 162 4.77 31.05 -17.04
C ASP A 162 4.32 30.11 -15.91
N ALA A 163 5.15 29.11 -15.60
CA ALA A 163 5.00 28.27 -14.42
C ALA A 163 6.36 27.78 -13.90
N ALA A 164 6.46 27.69 -12.58
CA ALA A 164 7.43 26.83 -11.92
C ALA A 164 6.79 25.45 -11.71
N ILE A 165 7.46 24.40 -12.17
CA ILE A 165 7.09 23.01 -11.91
C ILE A 165 8.13 22.45 -10.96
N ILE A 166 7.75 22.08 -9.74
CA ILE A 166 8.67 21.55 -8.72
C ILE A 166 8.38 20.06 -8.57
N VAL A 167 9.40 19.23 -8.77
CA VAL A 167 9.28 17.77 -8.68
C VAL A 167 9.87 17.29 -7.36
N PHE A 168 9.03 16.68 -6.52
CA PHE A 168 9.47 15.97 -5.32
C PHE A 168 9.37 14.46 -5.55
N SER A 169 10.44 13.76 -5.18
CA SER A 169 10.61 12.34 -5.46
C SER A 169 10.94 11.58 -4.18
N ARG A 170 10.39 10.38 -4.06
CA ARG A 170 10.70 9.41 -3.01
C ARG A 170 10.85 8.03 -3.63
N THR A 171 11.68 7.18 -3.04
CA THR A 171 11.87 5.80 -3.48
C THR A 171 11.66 4.84 -2.32
N GLY A 172 11.36 3.57 -2.65
CA GLY A 172 11.36 2.44 -1.72
C GLY A 172 12.08 1.26 -2.38
N SER A 173 12.55 0.29 -1.60
CA SER A 173 13.26 -0.89 -2.13
C SER A 173 12.91 -2.13 -1.33
N GLU A 174 12.94 -3.29 -2.00
CA GLU A 174 12.92 -4.56 -1.31
C GLU A 174 14.09 -4.68 -0.32
N MET A 175 13.87 -5.46 0.74
CA MET A 175 14.83 -5.75 1.80
C MET A 175 15.24 -4.54 2.65
N LYS A 176 14.61 -3.38 2.46
CA LYS A 176 14.87 -2.19 3.27
C LYS A 176 13.65 -1.28 3.32
N ASP A 177 13.01 -1.23 4.49
CA ASP A 177 12.02 -0.21 4.77
C ASP A 177 12.68 1.18 4.87
N ILE A 178 11.93 2.21 4.50
CA ILE A 178 12.36 3.59 4.75
C ILE A 178 12.38 3.79 6.26
N THR A 179 13.41 4.46 6.78
CA THR A 179 13.40 4.95 8.16
C THR A 179 12.26 5.95 8.30
N ILE A 180 11.19 5.51 8.96
CA ILE A 180 9.99 6.32 9.12
C ILE A 180 10.30 7.45 10.10
N ASN A 181 10.83 7.15 11.29
CA ASN A 181 11.23 8.14 12.29
C ASN A 181 12.62 7.81 12.86
N ASN A 182 13.43 8.78 13.26
CA ASN A 182 14.64 8.48 14.06
C ASN A 182 14.95 9.65 14.99
N LYS A 183 14.43 9.60 16.22
CA LYS A 183 14.62 10.68 17.20
C LYS A 183 16.05 10.76 17.74
N THR A 184 16.86 9.70 17.56
CA THR A 184 18.25 9.66 18.06
C THR A 184 19.17 10.41 17.11
N ASP A 185 19.21 9.97 15.85
CA ASP A 185 20.16 10.48 14.84
C ASP A 185 19.52 11.50 13.88
N GLY A 186 18.19 11.60 13.85
CA GLY A 186 17.44 12.37 12.87
C GLY A 186 17.27 11.59 11.54
N ILE A 187 16.50 12.17 10.63
CA ILE A 187 16.32 11.65 9.28
C ILE A 187 17.07 12.56 8.30
N PRO A 188 17.77 12.01 7.29
CA PRO A 188 18.38 12.83 6.24
C PRO A 188 17.37 13.79 5.62
N GLY A 189 17.77 15.05 5.41
CA GLY A 189 16.88 16.10 4.90
C GLY A 189 16.07 16.86 5.97
N HIS A 190 16.08 16.39 7.23
CA HIS A 190 15.33 17.00 8.32
C HIS A 190 16.24 17.44 9.47
N SER A 191 16.24 18.73 9.81
CA SER A 191 16.95 19.26 10.98
C SER A 191 16.20 19.04 12.29
N ASN A 192 14.86 18.92 12.23
CA ASN A 192 14.04 18.57 13.37
C ASN A 192 13.97 17.04 13.55
N LYS A 193 14.40 16.55 14.72
CA LYS A 193 14.43 15.11 15.02
C LYS A 193 13.05 14.49 15.26
N GLU A 194 12.02 15.32 15.41
CA GLU A 194 10.63 14.86 15.50
C GLU A 194 9.98 14.66 14.13
N ASP A 195 10.64 15.08 13.05
CA ASP A 195 10.11 14.87 11.70
C ASP A 195 10.22 13.39 11.28
N HIS A 196 9.39 13.01 10.32
CA HIS A 196 9.39 11.69 9.71
C HIS A 196 9.48 11.75 8.19
N SER A 197 9.90 10.64 7.56
CA SER A 197 10.29 10.60 6.14
C SER A 197 9.16 10.81 5.12
N LEU A 198 7.90 10.87 5.57
CA LEU A 198 6.76 11.22 4.72
C LEU A 198 6.54 12.73 4.62
N MET A 199 7.14 13.53 5.51
CA MET A 199 7.09 14.99 5.45
C MET A 199 8.03 15.53 4.35
N LEU A 200 7.84 16.81 3.98
CA LEU A 200 8.84 17.52 3.16
C LEU A 200 10.12 17.75 3.93
N GLU A 201 11.24 17.58 3.24
CA GLU A 201 12.58 17.93 3.71
C GLU A 201 12.71 19.45 3.90
N ASP A 202 13.65 19.89 4.74
CA ASP A 202 13.91 21.31 4.99
C ASP A 202 14.23 22.07 3.70
N ASN A 203 15.01 21.46 2.81
CA ASN A 203 15.39 22.08 1.53
C ASN A 203 14.27 22.02 0.48
N GLU A 204 13.36 21.05 0.55
CA GLU A 204 12.15 21.05 -0.29
C GLU A 204 11.23 22.23 0.09
N ARG A 205 11.01 22.46 1.40
CA ARG A 205 10.30 23.66 1.89
C ARG A 205 11.02 24.94 1.46
N ALA A 206 12.33 24.99 1.64
CA ALA A 206 13.13 26.15 1.23
C ALA A 206 13.05 26.40 -0.28
N LEU A 207 12.99 25.35 -1.11
CA LEU A 207 12.87 25.47 -2.56
C LEU A 207 11.53 26.07 -2.96
N VAL A 208 10.42 25.64 -2.34
CA VAL A 208 9.10 26.25 -2.56
C VAL A 208 9.14 27.73 -2.20
N GLU A 209 9.67 28.09 -1.03
CA GLU A 209 9.81 29.48 -0.61
C GLU A 209 10.72 30.29 -1.53
N TYR A 210 11.84 29.73 -1.99
CA TYR A 210 12.76 30.38 -2.92
C TYR A 210 12.07 30.70 -4.26
N VAL A 211 11.33 29.74 -4.82
CA VAL A 211 10.54 29.92 -6.04
C VAL A 211 9.50 31.02 -5.86
N LYS A 212 8.77 31.03 -4.73
CA LYS A 212 7.77 32.05 -4.41
C LYS A 212 8.40 33.44 -4.24
N ALA A 213 9.43 33.54 -3.40
CA ALA A 213 10.11 34.79 -3.08
C ALA A 213 10.78 35.43 -4.31
N SER A 214 11.10 34.64 -5.34
CA SER A 214 11.61 35.16 -6.61
C SER A 214 10.63 36.12 -7.31
N GLY A 215 9.32 35.94 -7.09
CA GLY A 215 8.26 36.69 -7.76
C GLY A 215 8.26 36.56 -9.28
N LYS A 216 8.89 35.50 -9.83
CA LYS A 216 9.09 35.32 -11.28
C LYS A 216 8.06 34.42 -11.94
N PHE A 217 7.24 33.71 -11.16
CA PHE A 217 6.35 32.67 -11.65
C PHE A 217 4.90 33.04 -11.45
N SER A 218 4.09 32.89 -12.51
CA SER A 218 2.65 33.14 -12.44
C SER A 218 1.88 31.99 -11.79
N LYS A 219 2.46 30.79 -11.83
CA LYS A 219 1.90 29.55 -11.29
C LYS A 219 3.03 28.73 -10.66
N VAL A 220 2.76 28.13 -9.51
CA VAL A 220 3.64 27.13 -8.89
C VAL A 220 2.90 25.79 -8.87
N ILE A 221 3.47 24.79 -9.52
CA ILE A 221 2.88 23.46 -9.68
C ILE A 221 3.81 22.46 -9.01
N ILE A 222 3.29 21.70 -8.04
CA ILE A 222 4.01 20.60 -7.42
C ILE A 222 3.67 19.30 -8.15
N VAL A 223 4.69 18.52 -8.50
CA VAL A 223 4.57 17.17 -9.05
C VAL A 223 5.19 16.20 -8.07
N LEU A 224 4.38 15.29 -7.53
CA LEU A 224 4.80 14.25 -6.59
C LEU A 224 5.07 12.96 -7.36
N ASN A 225 6.34 12.59 -7.46
CA ASN A 225 6.84 11.35 -8.06
C ASN A 225 7.25 10.38 -6.94
N THR A 226 6.25 9.81 -6.28
CA THR A 226 6.43 8.98 -5.09
C THR A 226 5.63 7.68 -5.20
N PRO A 227 6.12 6.56 -4.66
CA PRO A 227 5.37 5.30 -4.63
C PRO A 227 4.24 5.30 -3.61
N SER A 228 4.25 6.21 -2.64
CA SER A 228 3.36 6.23 -1.48
C SER A 228 2.92 7.67 -1.15
N PRO A 229 1.82 7.84 -0.39
CA PRO A 229 1.40 9.15 0.12
C PRO A 229 2.49 9.86 0.91
N MET A 230 2.47 11.19 0.85
CA MET A 230 3.32 12.08 1.65
C MET A 230 2.45 12.95 2.56
N GLU A 231 3.02 13.45 3.64
CA GLU A 231 2.41 14.54 4.41
C GLU A 231 2.71 15.88 3.74
N ILE A 232 1.70 16.42 3.07
CA ILE A 232 1.82 17.62 2.22
C ILE A 232 0.85 18.74 2.61
N ALA A 233 0.34 18.71 3.85
CA ALA A 233 -0.66 19.69 4.32
C ALA A 233 -0.20 21.14 4.11
N GLU A 234 1.10 21.41 4.30
CA GLU A 234 1.67 22.75 4.09
C GLU A 234 1.63 23.22 2.62
N LEU A 235 1.73 22.30 1.65
CA LEU A 235 1.62 22.63 0.22
C LEU A 235 0.17 22.92 -0.17
N GLU A 236 -0.78 22.23 0.47
CA GLU A 236 -2.20 22.53 0.30
C GLU A 236 -2.55 23.90 0.90
N ASP A 237 -2.03 24.22 2.08
CA ASP A 237 -2.31 25.48 2.78
C ASP A 237 -1.63 26.69 2.11
N ASP A 238 -0.58 26.46 1.33
CA ASP A 238 0.11 27.53 0.63
C ASP A 238 -0.69 28.03 -0.59
N ASP A 239 -1.21 29.25 -0.47
CA ASP A 239 -2.00 29.86 -1.52
C ASP A 239 -1.23 30.11 -2.83
N ALA A 240 0.10 30.20 -2.77
CA ALA A 240 0.95 30.37 -3.93
C ALA A 240 1.12 29.06 -4.71
N VAL A 241 0.99 27.91 -4.05
CA VAL A 241 0.95 26.60 -4.71
C VAL A 241 -0.38 26.47 -5.45
N SER A 242 -0.30 26.60 -6.77
CA SER A 242 -1.46 26.72 -7.66
C SER A 242 -2.04 25.37 -8.06
N ALA A 243 -1.23 24.31 -8.08
CA ALA A 243 -1.67 22.95 -8.30
C ALA A 243 -0.72 21.92 -7.67
N ILE A 244 -1.25 20.75 -7.33
CA ILE A 244 -0.50 19.58 -6.84
C ILE A 244 -0.98 18.36 -7.63
N LEU A 245 -0.05 17.63 -8.24
CA LEU A 245 -0.31 16.45 -9.05
C LEU A 245 0.52 15.28 -8.53
N TRP A 246 -0.11 14.17 -8.20
CA TRP A 246 0.59 12.91 -7.89
C TRP A 246 0.61 12.00 -9.12
N ILE A 247 1.79 11.55 -9.52
CA ILE A 247 2.00 10.75 -10.73
C ILE A 247 2.53 9.33 -10.45
N GLY A 248 2.70 8.97 -9.18
CA GLY A 248 3.30 7.69 -8.81
C GLY A 248 4.74 7.55 -9.31
N LEU A 249 5.15 6.30 -9.53
CA LEU A 249 6.35 5.94 -10.29
C LEU A 249 5.93 5.50 -11.70
N THR A 250 6.49 6.13 -12.72
CA THR A 250 5.90 6.10 -14.07
C THR A 250 6.35 4.93 -14.96
N GLY A 251 7.18 4.04 -14.45
CA GLY A 251 7.90 3.07 -15.27
C GLY A 251 8.75 3.76 -16.35
N ALA A 252 9.12 2.99 -17.39
CA ALA A 252 10.06 3.46 -18.42
C ALA A 252 9.52 4.63 -19.26
N ASP A 253 8.24 4.60 -19.63
CA ASP A 253 7.68 5.52 -20.64
C ASP A 253 6.48 6.33 -20.12
N GLY A 254 5.88 5.94 -18.99
CA GLY A 254 4.68 6.57 -18.45
C GLY A 254 4.86 8.06 -18.13
N ILE A 255 6.11 8.54 -17.98
CA ILE A 255 6.41 9.96 -17.76
C ILE A 255 5.90 10.85 -18.90
N MET A 256 5.76 10.31 -20.12
CA MET A 256 5.16 11.02 -21.25
C MET A 256 3.74 11.52 -20.95
N ALA A 257 3.01 10.83 -20.07
CA ALA A 257 1.67 11.22 -19.67
C ALA A 257 1.66 12.55 -18.89
N LEU A 258 2.71 12.90 -18.16
CA LEU A 258 2.77 14.15 -17.41
C LEU A 258 2.63 15.37 -18.34
N GLY A 259 3.34 15.40 -19.47
CA GLY A 259 3.22 16.47 -20.46
C GLY A 259 1.80 16.57 -21.03
N GLN A 260 1.16 15.43 -21.30
CA GLN A 260 -0.24 15.36 -21.77
C GLN A 260 -1.24 15.83 -20.72
N VAL A 261 -1.00 15.52 -19.44
CA VAL A 261 -1.83 16.01 -18.33
C VAL A 261 -1.66 17.52 -18.18
N LEU A 262 -0.43 18.02 -18.13
CA LEU A 262 -0.14 19.44 -17.95
C LEU A 262 -0.67 20.29 -19.12
N ASN A 263 -0.69 19.76 -20.34
CA ASN A 263 -1.15 20.51 -21.52
C ASN A 263 -2.65 20.35 -21.82
N GLY A 264 -3.35 19.45 -21.10
CA GLY A 264 -4.79 19.21 -21.21
C GLY A 264 -5.22 18.17 -22.25
N GLU A 265 -4.28 17.53 -22.95
CA GLU A 265 -4.57 16.41 -23.87
C GLU A 265 -5.16 15.22 -23.10
N VAL A 266 -4.64 14.95 -21.90
CA VAL A 266 -5.21 14.02 -20.94
C VAL A 266 -5.83 14.82 -19.79
N ASN A 267 -7.13 14.62 -19.57
CA ASN A 267 -7.79 15.12 -18.37
C ASN A 267 -7.57 14.10 -17.23
N PRO A 268 -6.92 14.48 -16.11
CA PRO A 268 -6.64 13.57 -15.01
C PRO A 268 -7.95 13.00 -14.47
N SER A 269 -7.90 11.69 -14.18
CA SER A 269 -9.06 10.93 -13.69
C SER A 269 -8.65 9.79 -12.76
N GLY A 270 -7.40 9.82 -12.27
CA GLY A 270 -6.94 8.93 -11.22
C GLY A 270 -7.66 9.23 -9.91
N ARG A 271 -7.79 8.21 -9.07
CA ARG A 271 -8.33 8.30 -7.72
C ARG A 271 -7.30 7.76 -6.74
N LEU A 272 -7.17 8.40 -5.59
CA LEU A 272 -6.30 7.92 -4.52
C LEU A 272 -6.69 6.51 -4.08
N VAL A 273 -5.69 5.66 -3.89
CA VAL A 273 -5.86 4.30 -3.34
C VAL A 273 -5.48 4.21 -1.87
N ASP A 274 -5.00 5.31 -1.30
CA ASP A 274 -4.66 5.48 0.11
C ASP A 274 -5.11 6.87 0.58
N VAL A 275 -5.21 7.05 1.89
CA VAL A 275 -5.47 8.36 2.49
C VAL A 275 -4.18 9.18 2.46
N TYR A 276 -4.28 10.45 2.06
CA TYR A 276 -3.25 11.42 2.42
C TYR A 276 -3.63 11.99 3.78
N ALA A 277 -2.98 11.51 4.84
CA ALA A 277 -3.18 12.02 6.19
C ALA A 277 -2.63 13.45 6.28
N ALA A 278 -3.28 14.29 7.08
CA ALA A 278 -2.71 15.60 7.43
C ALA A 278 -1.54 15.43 8.42
N LYS A 279 -1.63 14.40 9.27
CA LYS A 279 -0.62 13.97 10.24
C LYS A 279 -0.74 12.46 10.48
N PHE A 280 0.01 11.68 9.72
CA PHE A 280 0.08 10.23 9.70
C PHE A 280 0.51 9.64 11.04
N ASP A 281 1.35 10.32 11.81
CA ASP A 281 1.80 9.86 13.12
C ASP A 281 0.70 9.78 14.22
N THR A 282 -0.54 10.08 13.84
CA THR A 282 -1.74 10.01 14.69
C THR A 282 -2.66 8.83 14.34
N GLU A 283 -2.39 8.11 13.24
CA GLU A 283 -3.12 6.90 12.86
C GLU A 283 -2.67 5.71 13.72
N PRO A 284 -3.55 4.74 14.07
CA PRO A 284 -3.18 3.57 14.87
C PRO A 284 -2.05 2.73 14.25
N THR A 285 -1.95 2.66 12.92
CA THR A 285 -0.89 1.91 12.23
C THR A 285 0.51 2.47 12.51
N TRP A 286 0.64 3.77 12.81
CA TRP A 286 1.92 4.39 13.18
C TRP A 286 2.57 3.73 14.40
N PHE A 287 1.76 3.19 15.30
CA PHE A 287 2.26 2.53 16.50
C PHE A 287 2.74 1.11 16.19
N ASN A 288 2.19 0.49 15.14
CA ASN A 288 2.52 -0.86 14.71
C ASN A 288 3.29 -0.84 13.39
N VAL A 289 4.39 -0.07 13.35
CA VAL A 289 5.42 -0.14 12.29
C VAL A 289 6.81 -0.30 12.90
N SER A 290 7.68 -1.05 12.23
CA SER A 290 9.09 -1.16 12.66
C SER A 290 9.91 0.02 12.13
N ASP A 291 10.67 0.68 13.01
CA ASP A 291 11.62 1.74 12.64
C ASP A 291 12.85 1.15 11.92
N ALA A 292 12.68 0.83 10.62
CA ALA A 292 13.70 0.37 9.67
C ALA A 292 14.63 -0.78 10.13
N SER A 293 14.34 -1.45 11.25
CA SER A 293 15.24 -2.42 11.88
C SER A 293 15.01 -3.86 11.43
N ASN A 294 13.95 -4.13 10.65
CA ASN A 294 13.41 -5.48 10.53
C ASN A 294 13.48 -6.09 9.12
N VAL A 295 14.39 -5.68 8.25
CA VAL A 295 14.62 -6.47 7.03
C VAL A 295 16.07 -6.49 6.56
N GLY A 296 16.60 -7.71 6.46
CA GLY A 296 17.16 -8.17 5.18
C GLY A 296 18.65 -7.94 4.91
N SER A 297 19.56 -8.32 5.81
CA SER A 297 20.85 -8.98 5.48
C SER A 297 21.80 -9.01 6.67
N SER A 298 21.60 -9.91 7.63
CA SER A 298 22.63 -10.10 8.65
C SER A 298 22.55 -11.40 9.42
N THR A 299 23.73 -11.96 9.61
CA THR A 299 24.13 -13.16 10.32
C THR A 299 24.01 -13.12 11.83
N TYR A 300 23.47 -12.06 12.44
CA TYR A 300 23.57 -11.89 13.89
C TYR A 300 22.20 -11.94 14.57
N VAL A 301 22.11 -12.47 15.78
CA VAL A 301 20.90 -12.46 16.64
C VAL A 301 21.33 -12.05 18.03
N THR A 302 20.59 -11.16 18.71
CA THR A 302 20.91 -10.75 20.08
C THR A 302 19.97 -11.42 21.07
N ASP A 303 20.49 -12.02 22.14
CA ASP A 303 19.68 -12.59 23.21
C ASP A 303 19.39 -11.59 24.36
N LYS A 304 18.67 -12.10 25.37
CA LYS A 304 18.29 -11.40 26.61
C LYS A 304 19.47 -10.85 27.43
N SER A 305 20.68 -11.37 27.24
CA SER A 305 21.90 -10.92 27.92
C SER A 305 22.67 -9.85 27.14
N GLY A 306 22.20 -9.50 25.94
CA GLY A 306 22.93 -8.66 24.99
C GLY A 306 24.01 -9.45 24.22
N THR A 307 24.01 -10.78 24.30
CA THR A 307 24.97 -11.63 23.60
C THR A 307 24.56 -11.78 22.14
N ILE A 308 25.50 -11.54 21.24
CA ILE A 308 25.32 -11.59 19.79
C ILE A 308 25.74 -12.97 19.28
N TYR A 309 24.84 -13.68 18.60
CA TYR A 309 25.04 -15.00 18.00
C TYR A 309 25.18 -14.90 16.49
N GLU A 310 26.21 -15.51 15.92
CA GLU A 310 26.39 -15.63 14.48
C GLU A 310 25.63 -16.86 13.94
N ILE A 311 24.81 -16.69 12.90
CA ILE A 311 24.18 -17.77 12.12
C ILE A 311 25.22 -18.29 11.13
N PRO A 312 25.77 -19.51 11.33
CA PRO A 312 26.78 -20.06 10.43
C PRO A 312 26.19 -20.31 9.03
N GLY A 313 26.91 -19.93 7.97
CA GLY A 313 26.56 -20.27 6.58
C GLY A 313 25.91 -19.15 5.73
N VAL A 314 25.61 -17.98 6.30
CA VAL A 314 25.02 -16.85 5.55
C VAL A 314 26.06 -15.76 5.30
N THR A 315 26.83 -15.82 4.22
CA THR A 315 27.76 -14.72 3.88
C THR A 315 27.01 -13.52 3.27
N GLY A 316 26.75 -12.48 4.06
CA GLY A 316 26.26 -11.19 3.56
C GLY A 316 26.07 -10.12 4.64
N GLY A 317 26.68 -8.93 4.44
CA GLY A 317 26.34 -7.65 5.08
C GLY A 317 26.68 -7.47 6.57
N ARG A 318 27.48 -6.44 6.90
CA ARG A 318 27.61 -5.92 8.28
C ARG A 318 26.50 -4.90 8.56
N PHE A 319 25.27 -5.39 8.72
CA PHE A 319 24.20 -4.62 9.36
C PHE A 319 23.75 -5.37 10.62
N GLY A 320 23.29 -4.67 11.66
CA GLY A 320 22.97 -5.27 12.95
C GLY A 320 21.90 -6.36 12.82
N GLY A 321 22.15 -7.51 13.45
CA GLY A 321 21.31 -8.70 13.41
C GLY A 321 19.86 -8.53 13.83
N PRO A 322 18.86 -9.23 13.24
CA PRO A 322 17.49 -9.18 13.73
C PRO A 322 17.40 -9.80 15.13
N ASN A 323 16.71 -9.11 16.03
CA ASN A 323 15.99 -9.80 17.09
C ASN A 323 14.86 -10.59 16.41
N TYR A 324 14.61 -11.81 16.89
CA TYR A 324 13.35 -12.50 16.61
C TYR A 324 12.23 -11.56 17.07
N ALA A 325 11.58 -10.88 16.12
CA ALA A 325 10.58 -9.86 16.41
C ALA A 325 9.29 -10.08 15.61
N SER A 326 8.17 -9.73 16.21
CA SER A 326 6.85 -9.67 15.59
C SER A 326 6.17 -8.35 15.92
N LEU A 327 5.19 -8.01 15.11
CA LEU A 327 4.42 -6.80 15.22
C LEU A 327 2.96 -7.20 15.34
N ASP A 328 2.30 -6.66 16.35
CA ASP A 328 0.92 -6.98 16.67
C ASP A 328 0.03 -5.95 15.97
N TYR A 329 -0.86 -6.41 15.08
CA TYR A 329 -1.75 -5.53 14.30
C TYR A 329 -2.97 -5.15 15.14
N GLU A 330 -2.71 -4.44 16.25
CA GLU A 330 -3.70 -4.03 17.25
C GLU A 330 -4.81 -3.13 16.64
N GLU A 331 -4.54 -2.47 15.51
CA GLU A 331 -5.54 -1.71 14.75
C GLU A 331 -6.65 -2.57 14.13
N GLY A 332 -6.42 -3.89 13.99
CA GLY A 332 -7.40 -4.82 13.43
C GLY A 332 -7.91 -4.39 12.04
N ILE A 333 -9.22 -4.18 11.92
CA ILE A 333 -9.83 -3.74 10.65
C ILE A 333 -9.69 -2.23 10.39
N TYR A 334 -9.20 -1.45 11.36
CA TYR A 334 -9.11 0.01 11.32
C TYR A 334 -7.79 0.50 10.76
N SER A 335 -7.56 0.25 9.46
CA SER A 335 -6.42 0.77 8.73
C SER A 335 -6.85 1.76 7.64
N GLY A 336 -6.11 2.85 7.47
CA GLY A 336 -6.39 3.88 6.47
C GLY A 336 -7.79 4.49 6.62
N TYR A 337 -8.54 4.61 5.51
CA TYR A 337 -9.87 5.26 5.54
C TYR A 337 -10.86 4.58 6.48
N LYS A 338 -10.75 3.27 6.72
CA LYS A 338 -11.63 2.57 7.68
C LYS A 338 -11.49 3.13 9.09
N PHE A 339 -10.28 3.51 9.49
CA PHE A 339 -10.03 4.19 10.76
C PHE A 339 -10.62 5.60 10.74
N PHE A 340 -10.21 6.45 9.79
CA PHE A 340 -10.58 7.87 9.78
C PHE A 340 -12.10 8.10 9.66
N GLU A 341 -12.79 7.36 8.79
CA GLU A 341 -14.25 7.47 8.63
C GLU A 341 -14.98 6.98 9.89
N THR A 342 -14.48 5.93 10.56
CA THR A 342 -15.09 5.40 11.80
C THR A 342 -14.85 6.36 12.96
N ALA A 343 -13.64 6.90 13.09
CA ALA A 343 -13.30 7.92 14.09
C ALA A 343 -14.19 9.16 13.92
N TYR A 344 -14.40 9.61 12.68
CA TYR A 344 -15.29 10.72 12.36
C TYR A 344 -16.76 10.45 12.70
N ASP A 345 -17.29 9.26 12.37
CA ASP A 345 -18.68 8.89 12.68
C ASP A 345 -18.92 8.84 14.19
N LEU A 346 -17.98 8.24 14.94
CA LEU A 346 -18.01 8.18 16.39
C LEU A 346 -17.74 9.53 17.08
N LYS A 347 -17.38 10.57 16.31
CA LYS A 347 -16.94 11.87 16.83
C LYS A 347 -15.76 11.73 17.80
N VAL A 348 -14.89 10.76 17.54
CA VAL A 348 -13.61 10.62 18.23
C VAL A 348 -12.79 11.84 17.88
N GLY A 349 -12.54 12.66 18.88
CA GLY A 349 -11.97 13.98 18.68
C GLY A 349 -12.98 15.15 18.62
N ASP A 350 -14.22 14.98 19.10
CA ASP A 350 -14.98 16.11 19.62
C ASP A 350 -14.22 16.72 20.82
N LYS A 351 -14.39 18.02 21.07
CA LYS A 351 -13.62 18.83 22.02
C LYS A 351 -13.37 18.12 23.36
N THR A 352 -14.38 17.43 23.88
CA THR A 352 -14.32 16.69 25.16
C THR A 352 -13.38 15.48 25.17
N GLN A 353 -13.18 14.79 24.04
CA GLN A 353 -12.25 13.65 23.92
C GLN A 353 -10.86 14.08 23.43
N LEU A 354 -10.75 15.11 22.58
CA LEU A 354 -9.45 15.74 22.28
C LEU A 354 -8.79 16.31 23.54
N GLU A 355 -9.58 16.91 24.43
CA GLU A 355 -9.11 17.39 25.73
C GLU A 355 -8.56 16.22 26.59
N ALA A 356 -9.15 15.02 26.53
CA ALA A 356 -8.67 13.85 27.24
C ALA A 356 -7.38 13.26 26.64
N LEU A 357 -7.29 13.17 25.30
CA LEU A 357 -6.09 12.72 24.59
C LEU A 357 -4.93 13.71 24.67
N ALA A 358 -5.21 15.01 24.83
CA ALA A 358 -4.20 16.05 24.95
C ALA A 358 -3.74 16.36 26.38
N THR A 359 -4.37 15.79 27.43
CA THR A 359 -4.06 16.13 28.84
C THR A 359 -3.49 15.01 29.71
N THR A 360 -3.51 13.75 29.29
CA THR A 360 -3.00 12.70 30.19
C THR A 360 -1.48 12.55 30.08
N ASP A 361 -0.77 13.27 30.95
CA ASP A 361 0.54 12.87 31.47
C ASP A 361 0.34 11.63 32.36
N VAL A 362 0.11 10.48 31.73
CA VAL A 362 0.14 9.17 32.40
C VAL A 362 1.56 8.65 32.27
N GLY A 363 2.29 8.63 33.39
CA GLY A 363 3.64 8.12 33.49
C GLY A 363 3.75 6.72 32.86
N GLY A 364 4.32 6.67 31.67
CA GLY A 364 4.37 5.47 30.84
C GLY A 364 3.84 5.68 29.42
N GLY A 365 4.48 6.57 28.64
CA GLY A 365 4.54 6.43 27.18
C GLY A 365 3.27 6.62 26.33
N LYS A 366 2.23 7.36 26.77
CA LYS A 366 1.05 7.66 25.92
C LYS A 366 0.94 9.12 25.43
N ASN A 367 2.06 9.77 25.12
CA ASN A 367 2.01 11.10 24.48
C ASN A 367 3.23 11.28 23.57
N VAL A 368 3.11 10.91 22.29
CA VAL A 368 4.26 10.93 21.37
C VAL A 368 4.57 12.33 20.84
N TYR A 369 3.68 13.32 20.99
CA TYR A 369 3.98 14.70 20.57
C TYR A 369 3.46 15.74 21.55
N GLY A 370 4.38 16.32 22.33
CA GLY A 370 4.07 17.44 23.20
C GLY A 370 3.58 18.64 22.41
N LYS A 371 2.29 18.99 22.56
CA LYS A 371 1.78 20.37 22.48
C LYS A 371 0.39 20.48 23.11
N THR A 372 0.13 21.70 23.59
CA THR A 372 -1.05 22.19 24.30
C THR A 372 -2.38 21.69 23.73
N VAL A 373 -3.28 21.29 24.63
CA VAL A 373 -4.71 21.07 24.38
C VAL A 373 -5.25 22.11 23.41
N VAL A 374 -5.75 21.66 22.27
CA VAL A 374 -6.35 22.52 21.24
C VAL A 374 -7.64 23.12 21.81
N SER A 375 -7.60 24.40 22.18
CA SER A 375 -8.74 25.10 22.78
C SER A 375 -9.93 25.30 21.82
N SER A 376 -9.69 25.14 20.50
CA SER A 376 -10.73 25.12 19.47
C SER A 376 -10.26 24.40 18.19
N VAL A 377 -11.02 23.40 17.73
CA VAL A 377 -10.82 22.73 16.43
C VAL A 377 -10.95 23.71 15.24
N SER A 378 -11.72 24.79 15.41
CA SER A 378 -12.05 25.77 14.36
C SER A 378 -10.86 26.57 13.79
N SER A 379 -9.69 26.53 14.42
CA SER A 379 -8.46 27.14 13.89
C SER A 379 -7.59 26.17 13.08
N TYR A 380 -8.01 24.91 12.95
CA TYR A 380 -7.26 23.81 12.34
C TYR A 380 -8.02 23.10 11.22
N ALA A 381 -9.22 23.55 10.88
CA ALA A 381 -9.86 23.14 9.66
C ALA A 381 -9.09 23.70 8.45
N PRO A 382 -8.93 22.90 7.40
CA PRO A 382 -8.15 23.27 6.24
C PRO A 382 -8.80 24.46 5.54
N SER A 383 -7.96 25.41 5.11
CA SER A 383 -8.30 26.33 4.04
C SER A 383 -8.01 25.70 2.68
N ASN A 384 -8.20 24.37 2.55
CA ASN A 384 -7.94 23.64 1.31
C ASN A 384 -8.89 24.13 0.20
N ASP A 385 -8.48 23.96 -1.06
CA ASP A 385 -9.28 24.38 -2.22
C ASP A 385 -10.54 23.56 -2.45
N MET A 386 -10.78 22.60 -1.57
CA MET A 386 -12.05 21.91 -1.44
C MET A 386 -13.06 22.89 -0.85
N ALA A 387 -13.60 23.77 -1.70
CA ALA A 387 -14.43 24.93 -1.39
C ALA A 387 -15.76 24.67 -0.65
N GLY A 388 -15.90 23.56 0.09
CA GLY A 388 -17.16 23.10 0.68
C GLY A 388 -17.10 22.52 2.08
N TYR A 389 -15.95 22.38 2.74
CA TYR A 389 -15.93 21.80 4.10
C TYR A 389 -16.16 22.85 5.18
N ALA A 390 -16.95 22.46 6.18
CA ALA A 390 -17.23 23.31 7.31
C ALA A 390 -15.97 23.40 8.20
N ALA A 391 -15.69 24.58 8.74
CA ALA A 391 -14.50 24.81 9.58
C ALA A 391 -14.52 24.01 10.91
N ASP A 392 -15.62 23.30 11.19
CA ASP A 392 -15.81 22.41 12.34
C ASP A 392 -15.86 20.92 11.95
N ASP A 393 -15.62 20.58 10.68
CA ASP A 393 -15.52 19.19 10.24
C ASP A 393 -14.22 18.56 10.75
N ILE A 394 -14.35 17.66 11.74
CA ILE A 394 -13.21 16.99 12.37
C ILE A 394 -12.53 15.98 11.44
N TYR A 395 -13.18 15.53 10.35
CA TYR A 395 -12.53 14.60 9.41
C TYR A 395 -11.42 15.31 8.66
N TYR A 396 -11.74 16.48 8.10
CA TYR A 396 -10.78 17.36 7.45
C TYR A 396 -10.14 18.28 8.48
N ASN A 397 -9.16 17.79 9.23
CA ASN A 397 -8.43 18.61 10.18
C ASN A 397 -6.91 18.42 10.07
N ARG A 398 -6.15 19.48 10.41
CA ARG A 398 -4.68 19.53 10.25
C ARG A 398 -3.88 18.80 11.34
N TYR A 399 -4.53 18.31 12.40
CA TYR A 399 -3.85 17.73 13.56
C TYR A 399 -3.88 16.21 13.58
N ASN A 400 -5.03 15.59 13.31
CA ASN A 400 -5.22 14.13 13.31
C ASN A 400 -6.24 13.68 12.25
N GLY A 401 -6.48 14.53 11.26
CA GLY A 401 -7.47 14.29 10.21
C GLY A 401 -6.85 13.92 8.87
N VAL A 402 -7.72 13.95 7.88
CA VAL A 402 -7.44 13.62 6.50
C VAL A 402 -7.23 14.89 5.69
N LEU A 403 -6.18 14.90 4.86
CA LEU A 403 -5.98 15.94 3.86
C LEU A 403 -6.75 15.61 2.58
N TYR A 404 -6.57 14.40 2.06
CA TYR A 404 -7.35 13.87 0.93
C TYR A 404 -7.86 12.45 1.23
N PRO A 405 -9.17 12.19 1.08
CA PRO A 405 -9.78 10.89 1.35
C PRO A 405 -9.29 9.81 0.40
N PHE A 406 -9.46 8.55 0.82
CA PHE A 406 -9.38 7.43 -0.09
C PHE A 406 -10.40 7.60 -1.23
N GLY A 407 -9.99 7.35 -2.47
CA GLY A 407 -10.82 7.54 -3.65
C GLY A 407 -10.95 8.99 -4.13
N TYR A 408 -10.21 9.95 -3.56
CA TYR A 408 -10.22 11.35 -4.01
C TYR A 408 -9.43 11.59 -5.31
N GLY A 409 -9.82 12.61 -6.07
CA GLY A 409 -9.10 13.06 -7.28
C GLY A 409 -9.90 14.11 -8.05
N MET A 410 -9.25 15.18 -8.51
CA MET A 410 -9.89 16.22 -9.30
C MET A 410 -9.84 15.90 -10.81
N SER A 411 -10.67 16.62 -11.56
CA SER A 411 -10.68 16.63 -13.03
C SER A 411 -10.69 18.08 -13.53
N TYR A 412 -10.29 18.30 -14.79
CA TYR A 412 -10.46 19.60 -15.47
C TYR A 412 -11.91 19.89 -15.85
N THR A 413 -12.81 18.93 -15.64
CA THR A 413 -14.26 19.08 -15.87
C THR A 413 -15.04 18.72 -14.61
N GLN A 414 -16.36 18.94 -14.65
CA GLN A 414 -17.28 18.63 -13.56
C GLN A 414 -18.33 17.65 -14.05
N PHE A 415 -18.83 16.83 -13.13
CA PHE A 415 -19.84 15.82 -13.42
C PHE A 415 -21.06 15.98 -12.52
N ASN A 416 -22.24 15.70 -13.08
CA ASN A 416 -23.46 15.55 -12.32
C ASN A 416 -23.89 14.08 -12.31
N TRP A 417 -24.38 13.60 -11.18
CA TRP A 417 -24.78 12.20 -11.00
C TRP A 417 -26.29 12.12 -10.79
N THR A 418 -26.91 11.06 -11.29
CA THR A 418 -28.32 10.78 -11.05
C THR A 418 -28.49 9.29 -10.81
N LEU A 419 -28.93 8.93 -9.61
CA LEU A 419 -29.28 7.55 -9.27
C LEU A 419 -30.49 7.10 -10.10
N LYS A 420 -30.37 5.95 -10.79
CA LYS A 420 -31.42 5.44 -11.69
C LYS A 420 -32.25 4.29 -11.10
N SER A 421 -31.86 3.76 -9.93
CA SER A 421 -32.47 2.56 -9.34
C SER A 421 -34.00 2.64 -9.23
N SER A 422 -34.68 1.53 -9.55
CA SER A 422 -36.15 1.41 -9.56
C SER A 422 -36.71 0.26 -8.71
N ASP A 423 -35.88 -0.58 -8.08
CA ASP A 423 -36.34 -1.71 -7.26
C ASP A 423 -35.84 -1.61 -5.80
N ALA A 424 -36.64 -2.11 -4.86
CA ALA A 424 -36.22 -2.27 -3.47
C ALA A 424 -35.13 -3.35 -3.39
N LEU A 425 -33.92 -2.97 -2.98
CA LEU A 425 -32.80 -3.90 -2.81
C LEU A 425 -33.08 -4.78 -1.59
N THR A 426 -33.60 -6.00 -1.79
CA THR A 426 -33.85 -6.97 -0.72
C THR A 426 -33.08 -8.27 -1.01
N VAL A 427 -32.40 -8.80 0.01
CA VAL A 427 -31.63 -10.05 -0.09
C VAL A 427 -32.15 -11.05 0.92
N THR A 428 -32.23 -12.32 0.50
CA THR A 428 -32.55 -13.47 1.34
C THR A 428 -31.41 -14.48 1.28
N ASP A 429 -31.43 -15.49 2.15
CA ASP A 429 -30.46 -16.60 2.08
C ASP A 429 -30.48 -17.31 0.71
N ALA A 430 -31.65 -17.39 0.05
CA ALA A 430 -31.79 -17.99 -1.27
C ALA A 430 -31.15 -17.16 -2.40
N THR A 431 -31.02 -15.85 -2.21
CA THR A 431 -30.51 -14.90 -3.22
C THR A 431 -29.16 -14.29 -2.81
N LYS A 432 -28.50 -14.83 -1.77
CA LYS A 432 -27.31 -14.22 -1.15
C LYS A 432 -26.10 -14.11 -2.07
N ASN A 433 -26.03 -14.98 -3.08
CA ASN A 433 -24.96 -15.02 -4.07
C ASN A 433 -25.39 -14.41 -5.42
N ASP A 434 -26.62 -13.89 -5.52
CA ASP A 434 -27.08 -13.21 -6.72
C ASP A 434 -26.42 -11.84 -6.85
N LYS A 435 -26.20 -11.41 -8.09
CA LYS A 435 -25.66 -10.08 -8.38
C LYS A 435 -26.71 -9.01 -8.11
N ILE A 436 -26.34 -8.05 -7.29
CA ILE A 436 -27.06 -6.81 -7.01
C ILE A 436 -26.43 -5.71 -7.85
N THR A 437 -27.25 -4.82 -8.43
CA THR A 437 -26.76 -3.72 -9.26
C THR A 437 -27.36 -2.39 -8.83
N VAL A 438 -26.51 -1.39 -8.61
CA VAL A 438 -26.89 0.01 -8.47
C VAL A 438 -26.46 0.75 -9.74
N GLU A 439 -27.40 1.44 -10.38
CA GLU A 439 -27.14 2.18 -11.63
C GLU A 439 -27.10 3.69 -11.39
N VAL A 440 -26.03 4.33 -11.88
CA VAL A 440 -25.81 5.77 -11.75
C VAL A 440 -25.56 6.36 -13.12
N GLU A 441 -26.40 7.32 -13.54
CA GLU A 441 -26.17 8.12 -14.74
C GLU A 441 -25.22 9.26 -14.41
N VAL A 442 -24.09 9.31 -15.12
CA VAL A 442 -23.07 10.34 -15.00
C VAL A 442 -23.13 11.22 -16.25
N GLU A 443 -23.24 12.53 -16.04
CA GLU A 443 -23.21 13.55 -17.09
C GLU A 443 -22.00 14.45 -16.91
N ASN A 444 -21.23 14.66 -17.98
CA ASN A 444 -20.18 15.69 -17.98
C ASN A 444 -20.83 17.07 -18.19
N ILE A 445 -20.87 17.89 -17.15
CA ILE A 445 -21.50 19.22 -17.16
C ILE A 445 -20.50 20.37 -17.40
N GLY A 446 -19.20 20.05 -17.49
CA GLY A 446 -18.17 21.06 -17.73
C GLY A 446 -17.93 21.33 -19.23
N LYS A 447 -16.76 21.89 -19.53
CA LYS A 447 -16.43 22.42 -20.88
C LYS A 447 -15.41 21.58 -21.65
N VAL A 448 -14.80 20.59 -21.01
CA VAL A 448 -13.80 19.71 -21.62
C VAL A 448 -14.18 18.25 -21.40
N ALA A 449 -13.68 17.36 -22.27
CA ALA A 449 -13.90 15.94 -22.11
C ALA A 449 -13.22 15.42 -20.83
N GLY A 450 -13.81 14.41 -20.20
CA GLY A 450 -13.25 13.82 -18.97
C GLY A 450 -13.85 12.46 -18.65
N LYS A 451 -13.29 11.81 -17.64
CA LYS A 451 -13.78 10.55 -17.08
C LYS A 451 -14.08 10.71 -15.62
N GLU A 452 -15.04 9.95 -15.14
CA GLU A 452 -15.48 9.95 -13.75
C GLU A 452 -15.47 8.53 -13.18
N VAL A 453 -15.17 8.40 -11.89
CA VAL A 453 -15.24 7.15 -11.12
C VAL A 453 -16.34 7.29 -10.08
N VAL A 454 -17.36 6.45 -10.20
CA VAL A 454 -18.43 6.32 -9.20
C VAL A 454 -18.07 5.16 -8.28
N GLN A 455 -18.10 5.39 -6.96
CA GLN A 455 -17.70 4.41 -5.94
C GLN A 455 -18.92 4.03 -5.09
N LEU A 456 -19.01 2.77 -4.68
CA LEU A 456 -20.04 2.27 -3.78
C LEU A 456 -19.39 1.81 -2.48
N TYR A 457 -19.80 2.39 -1.37
CA TYR A 457 -19.37 2.00 -0.03
C TYR A 457 -20.52 1.36 0.76
N SER A 458 -20.19 0.52 1.73
CA SER A 458 -21.13 0.04 2.74
C SER A 458 -20.82 0.62 4.12
N ASP A 459 -21.89 1.05 4.78
CA ASP A 459 -21.94 1.38 6.21
C ASP A 459 -22.84 0.33 6.88
N PRO A 460 -22.25 -0.80 7.27
CA PRO A 460 -23.01 -1.89 7.86
C PRO A 460 -23.45 -1.54 9.28
N ALA A 461 -24.61 -2.04 9.67
CA ALA A 461 -25.13 -1.79 11.02
C ALA A 461 -24.19 -2.38 12.07
N TYR A 462 -23.75 -1.53 13.01
CA TYR A 462 -22.91 -1.95 14.13
C TYR A 462 -23.73 -2.06 15.41
N TYR A 463 -23.55 -3.17 16.11
CA TYR A 463 -24.10 -3.40 17.43
C TYR A 463 -22.95 -3.40 18.43
N GLN A 464 -22.97 -2.47 19.39
CA GLN A 464 -21.92 -2.38 20.41
C GLN A 464 -21.69 -3.74 21.08
N GLY A 465 -20.45 -4.23 21.00
CA GLY A 465 -19.98 -5.53 21.51
C GLY A 465 -20.25 -6.74 20.60
N GLY A 466 -20.80 -6.54 19.40
CA GLY A 466 -20.92 -7.59 18.38
C GLY A 466 -19.75 -7.57 17.40
N ILE A 467 -19.92 -8.22 16.23
CA ILE A 467 -18.89 -8.27 15.18
C ILE A 467 -18.42 -6.87 14.81
N GLU A 468 -17.11 -6.68 14.80
CA GLU A 468 -16.48 -5.39 14.60
C GLU A 468 -16.57 -4.92 13.14
N LYS A 469 -16.85 -3.63 12.93
CA LYS A 469 -17.18 -3.09 11.59
C LYS A 469 -16.72 -1.65 11.40
N ALA A 470 -16.08 -1.35 10.27
CA ALA A 470 -15.83 0.04 9.85
C ALA A 470 -17.09 0.68 9.27
N THR A 471 -17.22 2.01 9.39
CA THR A 471 -18.38 2.79 8.89
C THR A 471 -18.35 3.07 7.39
N ALA A 472 -17.22 2.81 6.74
CA ALA A 472 -17.07 2.90 5.30
C ALA A 472 -16.22 1.74 4.80
N ASN A 473 -16.75 0.96 3.86
CA ASN A 473 -16.05 -0.15 3.21
C ASN A 473 -16.31 -0.09 1.71
N LEU A 474 -15.28 0.09 0.89
CA LEU A 474 -15.45 0.07 -0.57
C LEU A 474 -15.94 -1.32 -1.00
N VAL A 475 -17.11 -1.35 -1.64
CA VAL A 475 -17.74 -2.59 -2.15
C VAL A 475 -17.37 -2.79 -3.62
N THR A 476 -17.55 -1.75 -4.44
CA THR A 476 -17.28 -1.79 -5.88
C THR A 476 -17.18 -0.37 -6.44
N TYR A 477 -16.68 -0.23 -7.67
CA TYR A 477 -16.59 1.05 -8.37
C TYR A 477 -16.73 0.86 -9.87
N ALA A 478 -17.07 1.93 -10.58
CA ALA A 478 -17.12 1.94 -12.03
C ALA A 478 -16.60 3.26 -12.59
N LYS A 479 -15.76 3.17 -13.62
CA LYS A 479 -15.23 4.34 -14.36
C LYS A 479 -16.00 4.53 -15.66
N THR A 480 -16.36 5.77 -15.99
CA THR A 480 -16.96 6.09 -17.28
C THR A 480 -15.96 5.90 -18.42
N LYS A 481 -16.47 5.77 -19.64
CA LYS A 481 -15.70 6.11 -20.84
C LYS A 481 -15.37 7.61 -20.83
N LEU A 482 -14.56 8.06 -21.78
CA LEU A 482 -14.34 9.50 -21.98
C LEU A 482 -15.67 10.15 -22.42
N LEU A 483 -16.21 11.05 -21.59
CA LEU A 483 -17.45 11.77 -21.87
C LEU A 483 -17.13 13.15 -22.41
N GLN A 484 -17.67 13.48 -23.58
CA GLN A 484 -17.65 14.86 -24.09
C GLN A 484 -18.54 15.79 -23.23
N PRO A 485 -18.36 17.11 -23.28
CA PRO A 485 -19.29 18.06 -22.64
C PRO A 485 -20.76 17.79 -23.02
N GLY A 486 -21.63 17.63 -22.02
CA GLY A 486 -23.03 17.27 -22.16
C GLY A 486 -23.32 15.78 -22.44
N GLU A 487 -22.30 14.95 -22.63
CA GLU A 487 -22.47 13.51 -22.82
C GLU A 487 -22.75 12.80 -21.49
N LYS A 488 -23.56 11.75 -21.56
CA LYS A 488 -23.97 10.93 -20.42
C LYS A 488 -23.58 9.47 -20.60
N GLN A 489 -23.31 8.80 -19.48
CA GLN A 489 -23.22 7.34 -19.41
C GLN A 489 -23.83 6.83 -18.10
N THR A 490 -24.66 5.80 -18.18
CA THR A 490 -25.03 5.00 -17.02
C THR A 490 -23.94 3.98 -16.71
N VAL A 491 -23.36 4.06 -15.53
CA VAL A 491 -22.43 3.05 -14.99
C VAL A 491 -23.18 2.11 -14.04
N LYS A 492 -22.72 0.85 -13.97
CA LYS A 492 -23.31 -0.20 -13.15
C LYS A 492 -22.33 -0.60 -12.04
N LEU A 493 -22.76 -0.47 -10.79
CA LEU A 493 -22.04 -0.90 -9.60
C LEU A 493 -22.60 -2.26 -9.22
N THR A 494 -21.84 -3.33 -9.46
CA THR A 494 -22.30 -4.72 -9.30
C THR A 494 -21.54 -5.41 -8.18
N PHE A 495 -22.27 -6.07 -7.28
CA PHE A 495 -21.75 -6.77 -6.10
C PHE A 495 -22.71 -7.89 -5.68
N THR A 496 -22.36 -8.66 -4.66
CA THR A 496 -23.16 -9.71 -4.00
C THR A 496 -23.29 -9.41 -2.52
N ALA A 497 -24.19 -10.10 -1.80
CA ALA A 497 -24.29 -9.89 -0.36
C ALA A 497 -23.04 -10.37 0.41
N PHE A 498 -22.26 -11.29 -0.16
CA PHE A 498 -20.99 -11.73 0.42
C PHE A 498 -19.95 -10.60 0.46
N ASP A 499 -19.96 -9.69 -0.51
CA ASP A 499 -19.06 -8.51 -0.55
C ASP A 499 -19.32 -7.52 0.60
N LEU A 500 -20.42 -7.72 1.35
CA LEU A 500 -20.80 -6.92 2.52
C LEU A 500 -20.58 -7.65 3.86
N ALA A 501 -20.23 -8.94 3.81
CA ALA A 501 -20.14 -9.78 5.01
C ALA A 501 -18.95 -9.36 5.90
N SER A 502 -19.12 -9.55 7.20
CA SER A 502 -18.04 -9.44 8.20
C SER A 502 -17.64 -10.85 8.65
N PHE A 503 -16.38 -11.04 9.00
CA PHE A 503 -15.91 -12.32 9.54
C PHE A 503 -16.02 -12.27 11.08
N ASP A 504 -16.85 -13.15 11.65
CA ASP A 504 -17.00 -13.33 13.09
C ASP A 504 -16.26 -14.61 13.51
N ASP A 505 -15.04 -14.48 14.04
CA ASP A 505 -14.22 -15.62 14.42
C ASP A 505 -14.56 -16.18 15.82
N VAL A 506 -15.20 -15.38 16.66
CA VAL A 506 -15.50 -15.70 18.07
C VAL A 506 -16.99 -15.81 18.39
N ASP A 507 -17.87 -15.79 17.38
CA ASP A 507 -19.32 -15.71 17.56
C ASP A 507 -19.69 -14.52 18.48
N ALA A 508 -19.10 -13.35 18.19
CA ALA A 508 -19.24 -12.12 18.96
C ALA A 508 -20.71 -11.69 19.12
N ASN A 509 -21.57 -12.05 18.18
CA ASN A 509 -23.00 -11.78 18.28
C ASN A 509 -23.82 -12.88 19.00
N GLY A 510 -23.18 -14.00 19.37
CA GLY A 510 -23.77 -15.09 20.15
C GLY A 510 -24.89 -15.84 19.43
N ASN A 511 -24.80 -15.95 18.10
CA ASN A 511 -25.81 -16.60 17.28
C ASN A 511 -25.53 -18.10 17.04
N GLY A 512 -24.36 -18.60 17.46
CA GLY A 512 -23.94 -19.98 17.34
C GLY A 512 -23.25 -20.29 16.01
N PHE A 513 -22.78 -19.28 15.28
CA PHE A 513 -22.03 -19.40 14.04
C PHE A 513 -20.78 -18.51 14.09
N ALA A 514 -19.62 -19.09 13.76
CA ALA A 514 -18.38 -18.36 13.52
C ALA A 514 -18.00 -18.51 12.05
N GLY A 515 -17.74 -17.39 11.37
CA GLY A 515 -17.40 -17.32 9.96
C GLY A 515 -17.90 -16.03 9.30
N TYR A 516 -17.98 -16.02 7.97
CA TYR A 516 -18.54 -14.88 7.24
C TYR A 516 -20.05 -14.80 7.42
N GLU A 517 -20.52 -13.64 7.87
CA GLU A 517 -21.93 -13.36 8.08
C GLU A 517 -22.31 -11.90 7.81
N LEU A 518 -23.58 -11.70 7.48
CA LEU A 518 -24.20 -10.40 7.22
C LEU A 518 -25.51 -10.33 7.99
N GLU A 519 -25.60 -9.48 9.01
CA GLU A 519 -26.78 -9.41 9.87
C GLU A 519 -28.05 -9.01 9.12
N ALA A 520 -29.21 -9.49 9.57
CA ALA A 520 -30.48 -9.04 9.00
C ALA A 520 -30.80 -7.60 9.40
N GLY A 521 -31.51 -6.88 8.53
CA GLY A 521 -31.89 -5.49 8.73
C GLY A 521 -31.57 -4.60 7.54
N ALA A 522 -31.69 -3.28 7.76
CA ALA A 522 -31.36 -2.27 6.77
C ALA A 522 -29.86 -1.95 6.84
N HIS A 523 -29.16 -2.16 5.74
CA HIS A 523 -27.77 -1.77 5.52
C HIS A 523 -27.73 -0.57 4.60
N LYS A 524 -26.89 0.42 4.92
CA LYS A 524 -26.72 1.60 4.09
C LYS A 524 -25.60 1.36 3.08
N LEU A 525 -25.87 1.72 1.84
CA LEU A 525 -24.90 1.79 0.77
C LEU A 525 -24.78 3.25 0.34
N TYR A 526 -23.55 3.73 0.18
CA TYR A 526 -23.27 5.09 -0.22
C TYR A 526 -22.69 5.10 -1.63
N VAL A 527 -23.38 5.76 -2.55
CA VAL A 527 -22.81 6.15 -3.83
C VAL A 527 -22.02 7.42 -3.57
N SER A 528 -20.70 7.33 -3.66
CA SER A 528 -19.81 8.38 -3.16
C SER A 528 -18.75 8.78 -4.18
N LYS A 529 -18.26 10.02 -4.05
CA LYS A 529 -17.15 10.56 -4.84
C LYS A 529 -15.78 10.10 -4.36
N ASN A 530 -15.69 9.79 -3.07
CA ASN A 530 -14.56 9.25 -2.33
C ASN A 530 -15.11 8.63 -1.02
N SER A 531 -14.27 8.19 -0.09
CA SER A 531 -14.73 7.53 1.14
C SER A 531 -15.61 8.40 2.05
N HIS A 532 -15.49 9.73 1.95
CA HIS A 532 -16.15 10.69 2.84
C HIS A 532 -17.33 11.43 2.20
N GLU A 533 -17.21 11.78 0.92
CA GLU A 533 -18.20 12.56 0.17
C GLU A 533 -19.30 11.68 -0.43
N VAL A 534 -20.33 11.41 0.37
CA VAL A 534 -21.55 10.72 -0.06
C VAL A 534 -22.37 11.61 -0.98
N ALA A 535 -22.67 11.11 -2.19
CA ALA A 535 -23.57 11.77 -3.13
C ALA A 535 -25.02 11.30 -2.94
N GLU A 536 -25.23 9.99 -2.80
CA GLU A 536 -26.56 9.39 -2.62
C GLU A 536 -26.49 8.21 -1.64
N THR A 537 -27.57 7.98 -0.89
CA THR A 537 -27.70 6.82 -0.01
C THR A 537 -28.75 5.86 -0.55
N VAL A 538 -28.39 4.58 -0.63
CA VAL A 538 -29.28 3.48 -1.02
C VAL A 538 -29.43 2.53 0.16
N THR A 539 -30.63 2.04 0.42
CA THR A 539 -30.86 1.05 1.48
C THR A 539 -30.98 -0.34 0.89
N LEU A 540 -30.17 -1.27 1.41
CA LEU A 540 -30.27 -2.71 1.17
C LEU A 540 -30.95 -3.36 2.39
N THR A 541 -32.03 -4.10 2.19
CA THR A 541 -32.70 -4.85 3.26
C THR A 541 -32.29 -6.31 3.22
N VAL A 542 -31.61 -6.80 4.26
CA VAL A 542 -31.31 -8.22 4.46
C VAL A 542 -32.45 -8.84 5.26
N ALA A 543 -33.11 -9.84 4.68
CA ALA A 543 -34.25 -10.51 5.30
C ALA A 543 -33.80 -11.34 6.52
N ASN A 544 -34.64 -11.34 7.55
CA ASN A 544 -34.46 -12.22 8.70
C ASN A 544 -34.70 -13.67 8.27
N SER A 545 -33.70 -14.54 8.44
CA SER A 545 -33.82 -15.95 8.10
C SER A 545 -34.64 -16.68 9.18
N GLY A 546 -35.82 -17.18 8.79
CA GLY A 546 -36.72 -17.92 9.68
C GLY A 546 -36.10 -19.23 10.17
N ALA A 547 -36.42 -19.62 11.42
CA ALA A 547 -35.99 -20.86 12.05
C ALA A 547 -36.17 -22.10 11.15
N GLY A 548 -35.07 -22.68 10.68
CA GLY A 548 -35.09 -23.90 9.87
C GLY A 548 -33.79 -24.24 9.13
N ALA A 549 -32.98 -23.24 8.79
CA ALA A 549 -31.61 -23.43 8.30
C ALA A 549 -30.64 -22.83 9.33
N VAL A 550 -30.33 -23.63 10.36
CA VAL A 550 -29.40 -23.36 11.49
C VAL A 550 -29.46 -21.92 12.03
N MET A 551 -30.37 -21.66 12.97
CA MET A 551 -30.23 -20.63 14.01
C MET A 551 -31.17 -20.96 15.18
N THR A 552 -30.63 -21.40 16.31
CA THR A 552 -31.34 -21.45 17.60
C THR A 552 -30.30 -21.10 18.68
N LYS A 553 -30.48 -20.15 19.59
CA LYS A 553 -31.70 -19.47 20.07
C LYS A 553 -31.29 -18.18 20.81
N ALA A 554 -31.88 -17.04 20.41
CA ALA A 554 -32.02 -15.77 21.13
C ALA A 554 -30.73 -15.02 21.54
N ALA A 555 -30.18 -14.22 20.63
CA ALA A 555 -29.41 -13.03 20.98
C ALA A 555 -30.29 -11.78 20.81
N THR A 556 -30.56 -11.07 21.90
CA THR A 556 -30.95 -9.66 21.83
C THR A 556 -29.74 -8.85 21.36
N LYS A 557 -29.95 -7.97 20.35
CA LYS A 557 -28.99 -7.34 19.40
C LYS A 557 -28.59 -8.27 18.24
N GLY A 558 -29.15 -8.00 17.05
CA GLY A 558 -28.86 -8.71 15.79
C GLY A 558 -29.92 -9.74 15.41
N ALA A 559 -30.69 -9.50 14.35
CA ALA A 559 -31.58 -10.50 13.77
C ALA A 559 -30.76 -11.53 12.97
N ASN A 560 -31.20 -12.80 12.95
CA ASN A 560 -30.56 -13.88 12.17
C ASN A 560 -30.42 -13.47 10.70
N GLY A 561 -29.18 -13.16 10.31
CA GLY A 561 -28.83 -12.71 8.98
C GLY A 561 -28.59 -13.85 8.02
N ILE A 562 -27.61 -13.63 7.15
CA ILE A 562 -27.09 -14.60 6.20
C ILE A 562 -25.72 -15.04 6.69
N ALA A 563 -25.47 -16.35 6.65
CA ALA A 563 -24.17 -16.95 6.97
C ALA A 563 -23.63 -17.75 5.77
N TRP A 564 -22.31 -17.78 5.62
CA TRP A 564 -21.62 -18.54 4.58
C TRP A 564 -20.73 -19.62 5.20
N LYS A 565 -21.22 -20.86 5.15
CA LYS A 565 -20.44 -22.06 5.49
C LYS A 565 -19.42 -22.44 4.43
N ASN A 566 -19.72 -22.09 3.18
CA ASN A 566 -18.90 -22.40 2.03
C ASN A 566 -18.61 -21.12 1.25
N ASP A 567 -17.39 -21.00 0.76
CA ASP A 567 -16.95 -19.92 -0.09
C ASP A 567 -17.81 -19.92 -1.38
N PRO A 568 -18.44 -18.79 -1.75
CA PRO A 568 -19.38 -18.76 -2.87
C PRO A 568 -18.70 -18.91 -4.23
N THR A 569 -17.38 -18.76 -4.32
CA THR A 569 -16.62 -18.86 -5.57
C THR A 569 -16.11 -20.29 -5.82
N THR A 570 -15.57 -20.93 -4.80
CA THR A 570 -14.88 -22.22 -4.86
C THR A 570 -15.74 -23.37 -4.34
N GLY A 571 -16.74 -23.09 -3.52
CA GLY A 571 -17.55 -24.08 -2.80
C GLY A 571 -16.82 -24.76 -1.62
N ALA A 572 -15.56 -24.38 -1.35
CA ALA A 572 -14.80 -24.91 -0.23
C ALA A 572 -15.45 -24.50 1.10
N GLU A 573 -15.34 -25.34 2.12
CA GLU A 573 -15.77 -24.97 3.48
C GLU A 573 -14.91 -23.83 4.01
N ILE A 574 -15.54 -22.85 4.66
CA ILE A 574 -14.85 -21.74 5.31
C ILE A 574 -14.54 -22.17 6.74
N THR A 575 -13.27 -22.15 7.09
CA THR A 575 -12.78 -22.44 8.45
C THR A 575 -11.86 -21.33 8.91
N ALA A 576 -12.06 -20.83 10.13
CA ALA A 576 -11.07 -19.99 10.78
C ALA A 576 -9.83 -20.84 11.08
N LEU A 577 -8.67 -20.44 10.54
CA LEU A 577 -7.39 -21.12 10.75
C LEU A 577 -6.45 -20.33 11.68
N PHE A 578 -6.83 -19.10 12.04
CA PHE A 578 -6.03 -18.16 12.82
C PHE A 578 -6.92 -17.47 13.88
N SER A 579 -7.83 -18.21 14.51
CA SER A 579 -8.73 -17.70 15.54
C SER A 579 -8.13 -17.83 16.94
N GLN A 580 -8.65 -17.05 17.90
CA GLN A 580 -8.22 -17.13 19.30
C GLN A 580 -8.48 -18.52 19.94
N ASP A 581 -9.45 -19.26 19.40
CA ASP A 581 -9.90 -20.57 19.87
C ASP A 581 -9.20 -21.76 19.18
N ASP A 582 -8.37 -21.51 18.16
CA ASP A 582 -7.53 -22.55 17.58
C ASP A 582 -6.56 -23.03 18.64
N LYS A 583 -6.92 -24.15 19.29
CA LYS A 583 -6.28 -24.68 20.49
C LYS A 583 -4.78 -24.47 20.40
N ILE A 584 -4.36 -23.44 21.12
CA ILE A 584 -2.98 -23.06 21.32
C ILE A 584 -2.21 -24.23 21.94
N LYS A 585 -2.86 -25.29 22.41
CA LYS A 585 -2.25 -26.53 22.86
C LYS A 585 -2.66 -27.69 21.95
N ASP A 586 -1.68 -28.43 21.47
CA ASP A 586 -1.92 -29.72 20.83
C ASP A 586 -2.58 -30.72 21.81
N GLU A 587 -2.93 -31.91 21.32
CA GLU A 587 -3.56 -32.97 22.11
C GLU A 587 -2.73 -33.42 23.34
N LYS A 588 -1.47 -32.99 23.44
CA LYS A 588 -0.55 -33.29 24.54
C LYS A 588 -0.37 -32.13 25.51
N GLY A 589 -1.06 -31.01 25.31
CA GLY A 589 -0.92 -29.81 26.15
C GLY A 589 0.29 -28.95 25.80
N VAL A 590 0.99 -29.24 24.70
CA VAL A 590 2.16 -28.48 24.22
C VAL A 590 1.68 -27.33 23.36
N LEU A 591 2.23 -26.13 23.58
CA LEU A 591 1.86 -24.96 22.80
C LEU A 591 2.07 -25.24 21.29
N ASN A 592 1.00 -25.20 20.48
CA ASN A 592 1.07 -25.26 19.03
C ASN A 592 1.76 -23.97 18.55
N ASN A 593 3.06 -24.10 18.32
CA ASN A 593 3.99 -23.00 18.11
C ASN A 593 3.92 -22.42 16.68
N GLN A 594 2.80 -22.62 15.98
CA GLN A 594 2.49 -21.92 14.73
C GLN A 594 1.94 -20.50 14.96
N TYR A 595 1.65 -20.13 16.22
CA TYR A 595 1.03 -18.86 16.60
C TYR A 595 1.92 -18.10 17.59
N SER A 596 3.07 -17.70 17.08
CA SER A 596 4.18 -17.14 17.83
C SER A 596 3.79 -15.86 18.61
N ASN A 597 3.66 -15.96 19.93
CA ASN A 597 3.40 -14.83 20.83
C ASN A 597 4.56 -13.82 20.84
N THR A 598 4.27 -12.53 20.74
CA THR A 598 5.18 -11.48 21.22
C THR A 598 5.50 -11.70 22.70
N ARG A 599 6.61 -11.15 23.18
CA ARG A 599 6.98 -11.17 24.58
C ARG A 599 5.93 -10.45 25.44
N ARG A 600 5.34 -9.37 24.91
CA ARG A 600 4.16 -8.71 25.50
C ARG A 600 3.02 -9.70 25.72
N THR A 601 2.58 -10.36 24.66
CA THR A 601 1.53 -11.40 24.69
C THR A 601 1.85 -12.52 25.67
N ALA A 602 3.09 -13.02 25.70
CA ALA A 602 3.50 -14.09 26.59
C ALA A 602 3.55 -13.68 28.08
N GLU A 603 4.05 -12.49 28.39
CA GLU A 603 4.07 -11.94 29.76
C GLU A 603 2.63 -11.72 30.27
N VAL A 604 1.74 -11.15 29.44
CA VAL A 604 0.32 -10.94 29.79
C VAL A 604 -0.41 -12.26 30.03
N MET A 605 -0.23 -13.26 29.17
CA MET A 605 -0.86 -14.57 29.33
C MET A 605 -0.33 -15.35 30.55
N ALA A 606 0.95 -15.19 30.89
CA ALA A 606 1.53 -15.79 32.10
C ALA A 606 0.97 -15.19 33.39
N GLU A 607 0.54 -13.93 33.35
CA GLU A 607 -0.10 -13.21 34.46
C GLU A 607 -1.63 -13.41 34.48
N GLY A 608 -2.20 -14.12 33.51
CA GLY A 608 -3.63 -14.42 33.41
C GLY A 608 -4.47 -13.29 32.79
N GLY A 609 -3.85 -12.37 32.04
CA GLY A 609 -4.54 -11.36 31.24
C GLY A 609 -4.87 -11.82 29.81
N GLU A 610 -5.63 -11.01 29.07
CA GLU A 610 -5.89 -11.22 27.64
C GLU A 610 -4.71 -10.73 26.80
N ALA A 611 -4.24 -11.59 25.90
CA ALA A 611 -2.93 -11.51 25.28
C ALA A 611 -2.71 -10.28 24.37
N LEU A 612 -3.77 -9.85 23.67
CA LEU A 612 -3.78 -8.83 22.62
C LEU A 612 -5.11 -8.07 22.67
N GLU A 613 -5.05 -6.75 22.81
CA GLU A 613 -6.23 -5.87 22.77
C GLU A 613 -6.34 -5.25 21.38
N PHE A 614 -7.36 -5.66 20.61
CA PHE A 614 -7.65 -5.04 19.32
C PHE A 614 -8.52 -3.80 19.50
N MET A 615 -8.32 -2.82 18.63
CA MET A 615 -9.22 -1.68 18.51
C MET A 615 -10.67 -2.12 18.34
N SER A 616 -11.58 -1.55 19.13
CA SER A 616 -13.01 -1.83 19.07
C SER A 616 -13.85 -0.55 19.09
N ARG A 617 -14.92 -0.50 18.30
CA ARG A 617 -15.91 0.60 18.38
C ARG A 617 -16.64 0.67 19.71
N ALA A 618 -16.66 -0.40 20.50
CA ALA A 618 -17.28 -0.38 21.82
C ALA A 618 -16.51 0.51 22.82
N ASP A 619 -15.19 0.63 22.63
CA ASP A 619 -14.29 1.52 23.38
C ASP A 619 -13.12 1.99 22.49
N PHE A 620 -13.43 2.80 21.47
CA PHE A 620 -12.48 3.15 20.40
C PHE A 620 -11.26 3.95 20.89
N THR A 621 -11.43 4.71 21.97
CA THR A 621 -10.33 5.48 22.59
C THR A 621 -9.54 4.63 23.58
N GLY A 622 -10.20 3.80 24.38
CA GLY A 622 -9.53 2.94 25.36
C GLY A 622 -8.68 1.85 24.70
N THR A 623 -9.16 1.32 23.57
CA THR A 623 -8.50 0.26 22.78
C THR A 623 -7.52 0.79 21.73
N PHE A 624 -7.23 2.10 21.71
CA PHE A 624 -6.28 2.67 20.75
C PHE A 624 -4.85 2.18 21.05
N PRO A 625 -4.08 1.72 20.03
CA PRO A 625 -2.81 1.06 20.24
C PRO A 625 -1.75 1.98 20.84
N THR A 626 -0.76 1.37 21.48
CA THR A 626 0.39 2.09 22.05
C THR A 626 1.67 1.66 21.37
N ALA A 627 2.58 2.61 21.16
CA ALA A 627 3.88 2.32 20.56
C ALA A 627 4.56 1.19 21.34
N PRO A 628 4.89 0.07 20.70
CA PRO A 628 5.56 -1.00 21.38
C PRO A 628 6.99 -0.60 21.70
N THR A 629 7.43 -0.99 22.89
CA THR A 629 8.85 -0.88 23.23
C THR A 629 9.63 -1.91 22.40
N ALA A 630 10.93 -1.70 22.22
CA ALA A 630 11.80 -2.68 21.58
C ALA A 630 11.76 -4.07 22.26
N LYS A 631 11.36 -4.14 23.54
CA LYS A 631 11.17 -5.39 24.27
C LYS A 631 9.85 -6.07 23.90
N ASP A 632 8.80 -5.29 23.66
CA ASP A 632 7.44 -5.80 23.39
C ASP A 632 7.38 -6.56 22.07
N VAL A 633 8.06 -6.05 21.04
CA VAL A 633 8.12 -6.67 19.72
C VAL A 633 9.00 -7.91 19.67
N MET A 634 9.77 -8.25 20.71
CA MET A 634 10.59 -9.47 20.69
C MET A 634 9.71 -10.71 20.89
N PHE A 635 10.05 -11.83 20.26
CA PHE A 635 9.48 -13.13 20.62
C PHE A 635 9.85 -13.54 22.06
N SER A 636 9.01 -14.35 22.70
CA SER A 636 9.33 -14.94 24.01
C SER A 636 10.52 -15.92 23.96
N ASP A 637 11.18 -16.15 25.11
CA ASP A 637 12.33 -17.08 25.21
C ASP A 637 11.96 -18.51 24.73
N ASP A 638 10.73 -18.96 25.00
CA ASP A 638 10.21 -20.26 24.57
C ASP A 638 9.96 -20.32 23.05
N ALA A 639 9.41 -19.23 22.48
CA ALA A 639 9.20 -19.12 21.03
C ALA A 639 10.54 -19.08 20.27
N ILE A 640 11.52 -18.33 20.77
CA ILE A 640 12.88 -18.30 20.22
C ILE A 640 13.51 -19.70 20.30
N SER A 641 13.37 -20.39 21.44
CA SER A 641 13.90 -21.74 21.62
C SER A 641 13.28 -22.74 20.63
N PHE A 642 11.97 -22.62 20.37
CA PHE A 642 11.30 -23.42 19.35
C PHE A 642 11.77 -23.10 17.93
N LEU A 643 11.84 -21.82 17.55
CA LEU A 643 12.32 -21.41 16.22
C LEU A 643 13.77 -21.89 15.98
N ASN A 644 14.60 -21.86 17.03
CA ASN A 644 15.93 -22.45 17.00
C ASN A 644 15.88 -23.98 16.82
N ASN A 645 14.97 -24.68 17.49
CA ASN A 645 14.77 -26.11 17.30
C ASN A 645 14.25 -26.47 15.89
N GLN A 646 13.62 -25.55 15.16
CA GLN A 646 13.24 -25.74 13.74
C GLN A 646 14.43 -25.60 12.78
N ARG A 647 15.52 -24.94 13.18
CA ARG A 647 16.76 -24.89 12.37
C ARG A 647 17.48 -26.23 12.29
N SER A 648 17.09 -27.19 13.10
CA SER A 648 17.73 -28.50 13.15
C SER A 648 16.70 -29.61 13.09
N TYR A 649 16.81 -30.48 12.10
CA TYR A 649 15.88 -31.59 11.95
C TYR A 649 16.28 -32.73 12.89
N ASN A 650 15.33 -33.11 13.73
CA ASN A 650 15.47 -34.22 14.66
C ASN A 650 14.90 -35.48 14.01
N SER A 651 15.75 -36.26 13.35
CA SER A 651 15.34 -37.44 12.59
C SER A 651 14.65 -38.52 13.43
N TYR A 652 14.81 -38.48 14.75
CA TYR A 652 14.08 -39.36 15.69
C TYR A 652 12.58 -39.04 15.83
N LEU A 653 12.11 -37.91 15.31
CA LEU A 653 10.68 -37.55 15.29
C LEU A 653 9.89 -38.20 14.13
N ASP A 654 10.57 -38.80 13.16
CA ASP A 654 9.93 -39.44 12.01
C ASP A 654 9.11 -40.67 12.43
N LYS A 655 7.82 -40.68 12.08
CA LYS A 655 6.93 -41.83 12.33
C LYS A 655 6.96 -42.76 11.13
N THR A 656 6.81 -44.06 11.35
CA THR A 656 6.71 -45.07 10.27
C THR A 656 5.55 -44.83 9.30
N THR A 657 4.60 -43.99 9.68
CA THR A 657 3.44 -43.56 8.87
C THR A 657 3.72 -42.36 7.97
N ASP A 658 4.81 -41.63 8.18
CA ASP A 658 5.08 -40.39 7.45
C ASP A 658 5.58 -40.70 6.04
N LYS A 659 5.14 -39.94 5.03
CA LYS A 659 5.41 -40.26 3.62
C LYS A 659 6.90 -40.22 3.26
N TRP A 660 7.68 -39.43 4.00
CA TRP A 660 9.13 -39.31 3.86
C TRP A 660 9.91 -40.32 4.72
N TYR A 661 9.26 -41.04 5.64
CA TYR A 661 9.93 -42.04 6.48
C TYR A 661 10.52 -43.15 5.63
N LYS A 662 11.84 -43.35 5.72
CA LYS A 662 12.54 -44.52 5.20
C LYS A 662 13.08 -45.36 6.36
N ALA A 663 12.81 -46.66 6.33
CA ALA A 663 13.30 -47.63 7.32
C ALA A 663 14.82 -47.87 7.22
N SER A 664 15.42 -47.52 6.09
CA SER A 664 16.86 -47.54 5.84
C SER A 664 17.23 -46.34 4.98
N VAL A 665 18.31 -45.63 5.33
CA VAL A 665 18.84 -44.49 4.57
C VAL A 665 19.38 -45.01 3.22
N PRO A 666 18.90 -44.50 2.06
CA PRO A 666 19.41 -44.91 0.75
C PRO A 666 20.90 -44.58 0.58
N GLU A 667 21.60 -45.40 -0.21
CA GLU A 667 23.02 -45.20 -0.51
C GLU A 667 23.24 -43.83 -1.18
N GLY A 668 24.12 -43.00 -0.62
CA GLY A 668 24.43 -41.65 -1.11
C GLY A 668 23.70 -40.50 -0.40
N TRP A 669 22.79 -40.77 0.53
CA TRP A 669 22.16 -39.75 1.37
C TRP A 669 23.05 -39.40 2.58
N THR A 670 23.05 -38.14 3.01
CA THR A 670 23.86 -37.64 4.13
C THR A 670 23.21 -37.80 5.51
N GLN A 671 22.01 -38.39 5.59
CA GLN A 671 21.30 -38.60 6.86
C GLN A 671 21.95 -39.69 7.75
N ALA A 672 21.85 -39.49 9.07
CA ALA A 672 22.34 -40.46 10.05
C ALA A 672 21.65 -41.83 9.90
N THR A 673 22.44 -42.91 9.97
CA THR A 673 21.97 -44.30 9.81
C THR A 673 21.17 -44.82 11.00
N GLU A 674 21.27 -44.16 12.16
CA GLU A 674 20.50 -44.44 13.38
C GLU A 674 19.80 -43.15 13.84
N ARG A 675 18.60 -43.30 14.41
CA ARG A 675 17.77 -42.20 14.93
C ARG A 675 17.62 -42.36 16.44
N LYS A 676 18.46 -41.70 17.24
CA LYS A 676 18.38 -41.72 18.72
C LYS A 676 17.82 -40.41 19.25
N GLU A 677 17.22 -40.48 20.43
CA GLU A 677 16.75 -39.30 21.16
C GLU A 677 17.96 -38.37 21.43
N GLY A 678 17.91 -37.16 20.88
CA GLY A 678 19.00 -36.19 20.92
C GLY A 678 19.91 -36.15 19.67
N ASP A 679 19.68 -37.01 18.66
CA ASP A 679 20.40 -36.93 17.39
C ASP A 679 19.86 -35.76 16.54
N VAL A 680 20.73 -34.79 16.28
CA VAL A 680 20.44 -33.60 15.48
C VAL A 680 21.13 -33.76 14.12
N ALA A 681 20.37 -33.73 13.02
CA ALA A 681 20.91 -33.76 11.66
C ALA A 681 20.65 -32.42 10.95
N GLU A 682 21.66 -31.92 10.24
CA GLU A 682 21.49 -30.79 9.34
C GLU A 682 20.80 -31.30 8.07
N ILE A 683 19.52 -30.96 7.87
CA ILE A 683 18.83 -31.23 6.61
C ILE A 683 19.17 -30.13 5.63
N GLN A 684 19.53 -30.54 4.41
CA GLN A 684 19.66 -29.63 3.28
C GLN A 684 18.40 -29.72 2.42
N LEU A 685 17.99 -28.61 1.78
CA LEU A 685 16.79 -28.56 0.93
C LEU A 685 16.78 -29.62 -0.20
N TYR A 686 17.96 -30.09 -0.64
CA TYR A 686 18.07 -31.17 -1.62
C TYR A 686 17.67 -32.55 -1.06
N ASP A 687 17.74 -32.77 0.26
CA ASP A 687 17.32 -34.03 0.91
C ASP A 687 15.80 -34.24 0.85
N MET A 688 15.04 -33.18 0.56
CA MET A 688 13.58 -33.19 0.43
C MET A 688 13.10 -33.24 -1.03
N ALA A 689 14.01 -33.18 -2.00
CA ALA A 689 13.67 -33.18 -3.42
C ALA A 689 13.09 -34.55 -3.86
N GLY A 690 11.84 -34.55 -4.34
CA GLY A 690 11.16 -35.76 -4.83
C GLY A 690 10.25 -36.47 -3.82
N VAL A 691 10.03 -35.88 -2.64
CA VAL A 691 8.85 -36.18 -1.82
C VAL A 691 7.68 -35.39 -2.43
N PRO A 692 6.58 -36.04 -2.88
CA PRO A 692 5.46 -35.37 -3.53
C PRO A 692 4.78 -34.32 -2.66
#